data_AF-A0AA95M2A7-F1
#
_entry.id   AF-A0AA95M2A7-F1
#
_cell.length_a   1.000
_cell.length_b   1.000
_cell.length_c   1.000
_cell.angle_alpha   90.00
_cell.angle_beta   90.00
_cell.angle_gamma   90.00
#
_symmetry.space_group_name_H-M   'P 1'
#
loop_
_entity.id
_entity.type
_entity.pdbx_description
1 polymer ?
#
loop_
_entity_poly.entity_id
_entity_poly.type
_entity_poly.pdbx_seq_one_letter_code
_entity_poly.pdbx_strand_id
1 'polypeptide(L)'
;MSQINVNPISNVKKGSRIPADYIEKVYAGWLGKVIGVRHGGNVEGWSYERLERTYGEITGYLHEFKNFAADDDTNGPMFFLRALEDFTHTSEITAEQMGLTLLNYAPDGHGFFWWGGYGKSTEHTAYLNLKNGITAPRSGSIEQNGHAVAEQIGGQIFIDVWGLVAPGNPQLAAEYASKMASVTHDGNGKYGGEFIAACIAQAFVEKDIEKIIEAGLSVIPADSEYTRMTRDVIRFYKENPSNWRDCFKFVQANYGYDRYPGVCHIIPNSAVIVLSLLYGEGDFSQSINICNMCGWDTDCNVANVGTIIGVRNGIEGIDPSWRKPINDFLCCSSVIGSLNIVDIPWCATYISKLGYLIAGEEPPGEWKAILEGKSPRFHFEYPGSTHAFRLEHQSKLNVHITGTLQNSEEYSEIGTRSLKVVFDNVQGGDAYRVYHKTYYKPEDFNDSRYDPSFSPIVYPGQSLEAKVLVPDDLGIRAKARLYVKDGNKGSYFYGEEKIVEPGKFCSLKYAIPALQDVHIEEAGIEFVPVVDRYYTGSLIAYIDSFDFSGSPDYEINFKNERMEHWTPLHLEVSQFTYLRGIWSLEDGELSGSYFGEPAECYTGEREWRDYQFSAEVKPKLGAHHNIQFRVQGGIRSYAVGLAPNHEVVLYKNENGYRSLVSTSYLWDDQQSYRLMVEAKDNHFIVSVNGDKVIEYTDIDNPYLFGQVGFSNFNGSHTHYAGFSVKGL
;
A
#
# COMPACT_ATOMS: atom_id res chain seq x y z
N MET A 1 26.97 -17.92 -41.98
CA MET A 1 27.72 -17.86 -40.71
C MET A 1 27.63 -16.43 -40.21
N SER A 2 26.56 -16.14 -39.47
CA SER A 2 26.22 -14.82 -38.94
C SER A 2 26.81 -14.66 -37.54
N GLN A 3 27.52 -13.54 -37.35
CA GLN A 3 28.09 -13.11 -36.08
C GLN A 3 26.97 -12.66 -35.14
N ILE A 4 26.99 -13.19 -33.92
CA ILE A 4 26.16 -12.76 -32.79
C ILE A 4 26.90 -11.61 -32.11
N ASN A 5 26.30 -10.42 -32.13
CA ASN A 5 26.75 -9.26 -31.35
C ASN A 5 26.28 -9.45 -29.90
N VAL A 6 27.24 -9.61 -28.99
CA VAL A 6 27.03 -9.53 -27.54
C VAL A 6 27.26 -8.09 -27.12
N ASN A 7 26.21 -7.40 -26.67
CA ASN A 7 26.36 -6.08 -26.03
C ASN A 7 26.94 -6.25 -24.62
N PRO A 8 27.92 -5.44 -24.20
CA PRO A 8 28.52 -5.55 -22.89
C PRO A 8 27.64 -4.92 -21.80
N ILE A 9 27.32 -5.74 -20.79
CA ILE A 9 26.84 -5.31 -19.48
C ILE A 9 28.02 -4.64 -18.76
N SER A 10 27.86 -3.39 -18.37
CA SER A 10 28.49 -2.65 -17.25
C SER A 10 28.79 -1.21 -17.64
N ASN A 11 27.97 -0.29 -17.14
CA ASN A 11 28.33 1.12 -17.05
C ASN A 11 27.83 1.65 -15.70
N VAL A 12 28.45 1.19 -14.62
CA VAL A 12 28.51 1.99 -13.39
C VAL A 12 29.31 3.24 -13.77
N LYS A 13 28.67 4.41 -13.82
CA LYS A 13 29.42 5.67 -13.87
C LYS A 13 30.39 5.65 -12.71
N LYS A 14 31.69 5.81 -12.98
CA LYS A 14 32.76 5.86 -11.97
C LYS A 14 32.34 6.85 -10.86
N GLY A 15 31.89 6.34 -9.71
CA GLY A 15 31.44 7.13 -8.55
C GLY A 15 29.96 7.03 -8.14
N SER A 16 29.07 6.41 -8.93
CA SER A 16 27.67 6.19 -8.52
C SER A 16 27.52 4.91 -7.69
N ARG A 17 26.79 4.99 -6.58
CA ARG A 17 26.43 3.90 -5.67
C ARG A 17 25.16 3.18 -6.11
N ILE A 18 24.36 3.78 -6.98
CA ILE A 18 23.10 3.21 -7.49
C ILE A 18 23.33 2.56 -8.87
N PRO A 19 22.96 1.27 -9.06
CA PRO A 19 22.99 0.62 -10.37
C PRO A 19 22.09 1.31 -11.40
N ALA A 20 22.48 1.30 -12.68
CA ALA A 20 21.71 1.96 -13.74
C ALA A 20 20.29 1.38 -13.93
N ASP A 21 20.10 0.10 -13.63
CA ASP A 21 18.83 -0.65 -13.71
C ASP A 21 18.09 -0.69 -12.35
N TYR A 22 18.49 0.13 -11.38
CA TYR A 22 17.96 0.13 -10.02
C TYR A 22 16.43 0.23 -9.96
N ILE A 23 15.84 1.21 -10.64
CA ILE A 23 14.41 1.50 -10.57
C ILE A 23 13.57 0.32 -11.09
N GLU A 24 13.98 -0.27 -12.22
CA GLU A 24 13.30 -1.44 -12.79
C GLU A 24 13.49 -2.70 -11.92
N LYS A 25 14.66 -2.87 -11.28
CA LYS A 25 14.90 -3.95 -10.34
C LYS A 25 14.13 -3.79 -9.03
N VAL A 26 13.91 -2.56 -8.55
CA VAL A 26 12.99 -2.30 -7.42
C VAL A 26 11.58 -2.73 -7.78
N TYR A 27 11.10 -2.36 -8.98
CA TYR A 27 9.80 -2.81 -9.48
C TYR A 27 9.70 -4.34 -9.57
N ALA A 28 10.71 -5.01 -10.14
CA ALA A 28 10.75 -6.47 -10.21
C ALA A 28 10.81 -7.15 -8.83
N GLY A 29 11.59 -6.59 -7.90
CA GLY A 29 11.70 -7.07 -6.53
C GLY A 29 10.39 -6.94 -5.76
N TRP A 30 9.77 -5.76 -5.78
CA TRP A 30 8.49 -5.54 -5.11
C TRP A 30 7.36 -6.36 -5.74
N LEU A 31 7.32 -6.47 -7.06
CA LEU A 31 6.40 -7.37 -7.74
C LEU A 31 6.65 -8.84 -7.34
N GLY A 32 7.91 -9.23 -7.17
CA GLY A 32 8.30 -10.54 -6.66
C GLY A 32 7.75 -10.82 -5.25
N LYS A 33 7.82 -9.85 -4.34
CA LYS A 33 7.17 -9.91 -3.01
C LYS A 33 5.67 -10.18 -3.17
N VAL A 34 4.96 -9.32 -3.91
CA VAL A 34 3.50 -9.41 -4.07
C VAL A 34 3.06 -10.73 -4.72
N ILE A 35 3.81 -11.22 -5.71
CA ILE A 35 3.58 -12.54 -6.31
C ILE A 35 3.71 -13.64 -5.25
N GLY A 36 4.76 -13.59 -4.43
CA GLY A 36 5.02 -14.61 -3.42
C GLY A 36 3.95 -14.65 -2.33
N VAL A 37 3.56 -13.49 -1.82
CA VAL A 37 2.45 -13.37 -0.85
C VAL A 37 1.17 -14.00 -1.42
N ARG A 38 0.77 -13.58 -2.63
CA ARG A 38 -0.43 -14.14 -3.28
C ARG A 38 -0.31 -15.65 -3.52
N HIS A 39 0.86 -16.13 -3.92
CA HIS A 39 1.08 -17.54 -4.23
C HIS A 39 1.01 -18.42 -2.98
N GLY A 40 1.54 -17.95 -1.86
CA GLY A 40 1.57 -18.67 -0.59
C GLY A 40 0.34 -18.48 0.31
N GLY A 41 -0.36 -17.35 0.24
CA GLY A 41 -1.35 -16.95 1.27
C GLY A 41 -2.62 -17.82 1.39
N ASN A 42 -2.87 -18.76 0.48
CA ASN A 42 -3.99 -19.72 0.61
C ASN A 42 -3.60 -21.05 1.26
N VAL A 43 -2.31 -21.33 1.33
CA VAL A 43 -1.76 -22.58 1.86
C VAL A 43 -0.87 -22.36 3.07
N GLU A 44 -0.90 -21.16 3.62
CA GLU A 44 -0.25 -20.79 4.88
C GLU A 44 -0.63 -21.79 5.99
N GLY A 45 0.39 -22.25 6.71
CA GLY A 45 0.29 -23.25 7.77
C GLY A 45 0.10 -24.70 7.29
N TRP A 46 0.10 -24.98 5.99
CA TRP A 46 -0.03 -26.37 5.49
C TRP A 46 1.32 -27.11 5.58
N SER A 47 1.27 -28.43 5.78
CA SER A 47 2.46 -29.28 5.68
C SER A 47 2.74 -29.67 4.23
N TYR A 48 3.99 -30.00 3.92
CA TYR A 48 4.39 -30.56 2.62
C TYR A 48 3.50 -31.76 2.22
N GLU A 49 3.21 -32.69 3.14
CA GLU A 49 2.42 -33.89 2.82
C GLU A 49 0.98 -33.54 2.46
N ARG A 50 0.41 -32.49 3.08
CA ARG A 50 -0.92 -32.00 2.73
C ARG A 50 -0.91 -31.37 1.34
N LEU A 51 0.08 -30.53 1.05
CA LEU A 51 0.25 -29.90 -0.27
C LEU A 51 0.44 -30.94 -1.37
N GLU A 52 1.36 -31.88 -1.20
CA GLU A 52 1.64 -32.96 -2.16
C GLU A 52 0.39 -33.80 -2.40
N ARG A 53 -0.35 -34.16 -1.34
CA ARG A 53 -1.58 -34.95 -1.46
C ARG A 53 -2.69 -34.20 -2.19
N THR A 54 -2.81 -32.89 -2.00
CA THR A 54 -3.90 -32.08 -2.55
C THR A 54 -3.63 -31.61 -3.97
N TYR A 55 -2.41 -31.13 -4.24
CA TYR A 55 -2.06 -30.44 -5.50
C TYR A 55 -0.98 -31.17 -6.30
N GLY A 56 -0.21 -32.08 -5.68
CA GLY A 56 0.96 -32.69 -6.32
C GLY A 56 2.08 -31.67 -6.49
N GLU A 57 2.65 -31.60 -7.70
CA GLU A 57 3.66 -30.59 -8.04
C GLU A 57 2.98 -29.25 -8.35
N ILE A 58 3.37 -28.20 -7.63
CA ILE A 58 2.85 -26.85 -7.83
C ILE A 58 3.71 -26.15 -8.88
N THR A 59 3.06 -25.62 -9.93
CA THR A 59 3.74 -24.92 -11.04
C THR A 59 3.18 -23.53 -11.34
N GLY A 60 2.16 -23.10 -10.59
CA GLY A 60 1.41 -21.86 -10.83
C GLY A 60 0.50 -21.51 -9.65
N TYR A 61 -0.23 -20.40 -9.76
CA TYR A 61 -1.21 -20.00 -8.74
C TYR A 61 -2.26 -21.10 -8.49
N LEU A 62 -2.54 -21.35 -7.21
CA LEU A 62 -3.53 -22.33 -6.77
C LEU A 62 -4.96 -21.77 -6.76
N HIS A 63 -5.09 -20.45 -6.76
CA HIS A 63 -6.37 -19.74 -6.63
C HIS A 63 -6.44 -18.51 -7.55
N GLU A 64 -7.62 -18.28 -8.11
CA GLU A 64 -7.97 -17.06 -8.81
C GLU A 64 -8.68 -16.09 -7.86
N PHE A 65 -8.28 -14.82 -7.89
CA PHE A 65 -8.84 -13.76 -7.07
C PHE A 65 -9.46 -12.68 -7.97
N LYS A 66 -10.61 -12.13 -7.57
CA LYS A 66 -11.12 -10.86 -8.11
C LYS A 66 -10.12 -9.75 -7.82
N ASN A 67 -9.77 -9.64 -6.54
CA ASN A 67 -8.68 -8.86 -6.00
C ASN A 67 -8.14 -9.63 -4.78
N PHE A 68 -6.83 -9.71 -4.65
CA PHE A 68 -6.19 -10.24 -3.45
C PHE A 68 -6.35 -9.19 -2.34
N ALA A 69 -6.83 -9.59 -1.15
CA ALA A 69 -7.01 -8.65 -0.04
C ALA A 69 -5.67 -8.26 0.58
N ALA A 70 -5.73 -7.45 1.63
CA ALA A 70 -4.54 -7.01 2.34
C ALA A 70 -3.81 -8.18 2.99
N ASP A 71 -2.50 -8.00 3.13
CA ASP A 71 -1.59 -8.97 3.73
C ASP A 71 -0.51 -8.24 4.52
N ASP A 72 -0.19 -8.74 5.71
CA ASP A 72 0.75 -8.06 6.60
C ASP A 72 2.17 -8.05 6.06
N ASP A 73 2.53 -9.05 5.26
CA ASP A 73 3.74 -9.10 4.44
C ASP A 73 3.91 -7.90 3.50
N THR A 74 2.81 -7.24 3.12
CA THR A 74 2.86 -6.03 2.27
C THR A 74 2.55 -4.75 3.04
N ASN A 75 1.71 -4.82 4.08
CA ASN A 75 1.40 -3.68 4.93
C ASN A 75 2.65 -3.18 5.65
N GLY A 76 3.31 -4.07 6.40
CA GLY A 76 4.49 -3.71 7.20
C GLY A 76 5.54 -2.98 6.38
N PRO A 77 6.09 -3.56 5.30
CA PRO A 77 7.10 -2.90 4.48
C PRO A 77 6.66 -1.53 3.94
N MET A 78 5.44 -1.41 3.42
CA MET A 78 4.98 -0.15 2.80
C MET A 78 4.77 0.96 3.82
N PHE A 79 4.25 0.66 5.01
CA PHE A 79 3.99 1.66 6.04
C PHE A 79 5.20 1.95 6.93
N PHE A 80 6.06 0.95 7.21
CA PHE A 80 7.29 1.17 7.99
C PHE A 80 8.31 2.03 7.27
N LEU A 81 8.36 1.95 5.93
CA LEU A 81 9.24 2.81 5.13
C LEU A 81 8.92 4.30 5.29
N ARG A 82 7.68 4.64 5.68
CA ARG A 82 7.25 6.02 5.94
C ARG A 82 8.00 6.68 7.08
N ALA A 83 8.64 5.92 7.97
CA ALA A 83 9.54 6.46 8.98
C ALA A 83 10.64 7.36 8.36
N LEU A 84 11.07 7.04 7.14
CA LEU A 84 12.07 7.83 6.40
C LEU A 84 11.54 9.18 5.91
N GLU A 85 10.23 9.28 5.64
CA GLU A 85 9.56 10.54 5.28
C GLU A 85 9.15 11.36 6.51
N ASP A 86 8.71 10.67 7.55
CA ASP A 86 8.15 11.29 8.75
C ASP A 86 9.22 11.89 9.65
N PHE A 87 10.45 11.34 9.63
CA PHE A 87 11.53 11.75 10.53
C PHE A 87 12.81 12.10 9.79
N THR A 88 13.46 11.13 9.14
CA THR A 88 14.70 11.33 8.37
C THR A 88 14.96 10.12 7.49
N HIS A 89 15.49 10.36 6.28
CA HIS A 89 15.90 9.30 5.36
C HIS A 89 17.37 8.89 5.54
N THR A 90 18.04 9.36 6.59
CA THR A 90 19.44 9.00 6.86
C THR A 90 19.52 7.82 7.83
N SER A 91 20.71 7.23 7.94
CA SER A 91 20.99 6.19 8.94
C SER A 91 20.89 6.72 10.37
N GLU A 92 20.75 8.02 10.62
CA GLU A 92 20.50 8.56 11.97
C GLU A 92 19.08 8.27 12.49
N ILE A 93 18.19 7.72 11.66
CA ILE A 93 16.87 7.27 12.12
C ILE A 93 17.01 6.28 13.28
N THR A 94 16.14 6.41 14.27
CA THR A 94 16.17 5.61 15.49
C THR A 94 15.06 4.55 15.51
N ALA A 95 15.27 3.47 16.27
CA ALA A 95 14.23 2.47 16.50
C ALA A 95 12.98 3.09 17.16
N GLU A 96 13.14 4.09 18.03
CA GLU A 96 12.03 4.82 18.65
C GLU A 96 11.16 5.54 17.62
N GLN A 97 11.76 6.27 16.67
CA GLN A 97 11.05 6.90 15.56
C GLN A 97 10.30 5.87 14.69
N MET A 98 10.95 4.74 14.39
CA MET A 98 10.30 3.63 13.68
C MET A 98 9.14 3.01 14.48
N GLY A 99 9.24 2.94 15.81
CA GLY A 99 8.13 2.56 16.69
C GLY A 99 6.97 3.54 16.69
N LEU A 100 7.25 4.85 16.58
CA LEU A 100 6.21 5.86 16.39
C LEU A 100 5.51 5.71 15.03
N THR A 101 6.24 5.34 13.97
CA THR A 101 5.65 5.02 12.66
C THR A 101 4.67 3.85 12.77
N LEU A 102 5.02 2.78 13.49
CA LEU A 102 4.11 1.67 13.77
C LEU A 102 2.81 2.17 14.45
N LEU A 103 2.91 2.98 15.51
CA LEU A 103 1.73 3.55 16.19
C LEU A 103 0.91 4.49 15.29
N ASN A 104 1.55 5.17 14.33
CA ASN A 104 0.88 6.13 13.47
C ASN A 104 0.05 5.48 12.37
N TYR A 105 0.50 4.35 11.82
CA TYR A 105 -0.15 3.72 10.66
C TYR A 105 -0.95 2.47 11.01
N ALA A 106 -0.58 1.75 12.07
CA ALA A 106 -1.32 0.56 12.48
C ALA A 106 -2.62 0.95 13.21
N PRO A 107 -3.79 0.47 12.76
CA PRO A 107 -5.02 0.45 13.54
C PRO A 107 -4.83 -0.20 14.93
N ASP A 108 -5.77 0.06 15.84
CA ASP A 108 -5.73 -0.48 17.20
C ASP A 108 -6.58 -1.76 17.30
N GLY A 109 -5.93 -2.92 17.27
CA GLY A 109 -6.58 -4.20 17.54
C GLY A 109 -7.32 -4.83 16.34
N HIS A 110 -7.17 -4.28 15.14
CA HIS A 110 -7.76 -4.80 13.90
C HIS A 110 -6.84 -4.54 12.71
N GLY A 111 -7.00 -5.26 11.59
CA GLY A 111 -6.25 -5.05 10.35
C GLY A 111 -4.71 -5.07 10.46
N PHE A 112 -4.01 -4.61 9.42
CA PHE A 112 -2.55 -4.40 9.32
C PHE A 112 -1.63 -5.62 9.54
N PHE A 113 -1.66 -6.28 10.71
CA PHE A 113 -0.94 -7.51 11.07
C PHE A 113 -1.75 -8.40 12.02
N TRP A 114 -1.23 -9.58 12.36
CA TRP A 114 -1.96 -10.53 13.20
C TRP A 114 -2.08 -10.09 14.66
N TRP A 115 -3.30 -9.75 15.09
CA TRP A 115 -3.64 -9.40 16.48
C TRP A 115 -3.80 -10.61 17.42
N GLY A 116 -2.82 -11.52 17.44
CA GLY A 116 -2.87 -12.80 18.17
C GLY A 116 -2.86 -12.73 19.71
N GLY A 117 -2.59 -11.56 20.29
CA GLY A 117 -2.65 -11.29 21.73
C GLY A 117 -1.28 -11.07 22.38
N TYR A 118 -1.27 -10.34 23.48
CA TYR A 118 -0.06 -10.05 24.26
C TYR A 118 0.63 -11.33 24.77
N GLY A 119 1.94 -11.43 24.56
CA GLY A 119 2.75 -12.60 24.91
C GLY A 119 2.60 -13.79 23.94
N LYS A 120 1.89 -13.61 22.81
CA LYS A 120 1.73 -14.63 21.76
C LYS A 120 2.10 -14.11 20.37
N SER A 121 1.43 -13.04 19.93
CA SER A 121 1.77 -12.32 18.70
C SER A 121 2.82 -11.27 19.03
N THR A 122 3.89 -11.24 18.25
CA THR A 122 5.06 -10.41 18.51
C THR A 122 4.76 -8.93 18.25
N GLU A 123 4.13 -8.64 17.13
CA GLU A 123 3.70 -7.31 16.70
C GLU A 123 2.64 -6.76 17.63
N HIS A 124 1.62 -7.55 17.98
CA HIS A 124 0.59 -7.14 18.94
C HIS A 124 1.21 -6.84 20.32
N THR A 125 2.11 -7.70 20.80
CA THR A 125 2.80 -7.47 22.09
C THR A 125 3.60 -6.17 22.06
N ALA A 126 4.38 -5.94 21.02
CA ALA A 126 5.18 -4.74 20.86
C ALA A 126 4.33 -3.46 20.68
N TYR A 127 3.23 -3.53 19.93
CA TYR A 127 2.27 -2.42 19.79
C TYR A 127 1.70 -2.00 21.15
N LEU A 128 1.27 -2.96 21.97
CA LEU A 128 0.79 -2.68 23.32
C LEU A 128 1.90 -2.17 24.24
N ASN A 129 3.13 -2.66 24.11
CA ASN A 129 4.29 -2.13 24.85
C ASN A 129 4.52 -0.65 24.51
N LEU A 130 4.51 -0.29 23.23
CA LEU A 130 4.67 1.09 22.75
C LEU A 130 3.54 1.99 23.28
N LYS A 131 2.27 1.54 23.18
CA LYS A 131 1.11 2.26 23.74
C LYS A 131 1.24 2.48 25.25
N ASN A 132 1.87 1.56 25.98
CA ASN A 132 2.08 1.65 27.43
C ASN A 132 3.41 2.33 27.81
N GLY A 133 4.06 3.02 26.89
CA GLY A 133 5.25 3.84 27.15
C GLY A 133 6.57 3.08 27.20
N ILE A 134 6.61 1.82 26.76
CA ILE A 134 7.86 1.07 26.57
C ILE A 134 8.32 1.32 25.14
N THR A 135 9.32 2.18 24.97
CA THR A 135 9.83 2.57 23.64
C THR A 135 10.68 1.48 23.00
N ALA A 136 10.78 1.52 21.67
CA ALA A 136 11.71 0.69 20.92
C ALA A 136 13.18 1.10 21.22
N PRO A 137 14.13 0.16 21.25
CA PRO A 137 13.99 -1.27 20.90
C PRO A 137 13.47 -2.15 22.05
N ARG A 138 13.26 -1.60 23.26
CA ARG A 138 12.83 -2.41 24.40
C ARG A 138 11.46 -3.04 24.18
N SER A 139 10.57 -2.38 23.44
CA SER A 139 9.23 -2.90 23.06
C SER A 139 9.26 -4.28 22.40
N GLY A 140 10.29 -4.58 21.60
CA GLY A 140 10.48 -5.85 20.90
C GLY A 140 11.51 -6.80 21.52
N SER A 141 12.23 -6.34 22.55
CA SER A 141 13.39 -7.04 23.11
C SER A 141 13.07 -8.40 23.76
N ILE A 142 14.06 -9.30 23.76
CA ILE A 142 14.02 -10.54 24.55
C ILE A 142 13.91 -10.24 26.05
N GLU A 143 14.57 -9.18 26.53
CA GLU A 143 14.50 -8.76 27.93
C GLU A 143 13.05 -8.48 28.37
N GLN A 144 12.26 -7.85 27.50
CA GLN A 144 10.88 -7.48 27.77
C GLN A 144 9.90 -8.64 27.54
N ASN A 145 10.07 -9.39 26.46
CA ASN A 145 9.05 -10.32 25.96
C ASN A 145 9.44 -11.81 26.05
N GLY A 146 10.71 -12.11 26.32
CA GLY A 146 11.29 -13.45 26.27
C GLY A 146 11.56 -13.96 24.85
N HIS A 147 12.41 -14.98 24.74
CA HIS A 147 12.82 -15.58 23.45
C HIS A 147 11.64 -16.05 22.60
N ALA A 148 10.66 -16.71 23.23
CA ALA A 148 9.52 -17.30 22.54
C ALA A 148 8.67 -16.27 21.77
N VAL A 149 8.64 -15.01 22.20
CA VAL A 149 7.90 -13.94 21.51
C VAL A 149 8.85 -13.12 20.62
N ALA A 150 10.05 -12.81 21.07
CA ALA A 150 10.95 -11.92 20.32
C ALA A 150 11.57 -12.56 19.06
N GLU A 151 11.67 -13.90 19.00
CA GLU A 151 12.34 -14.63 17.90
C GLU A 151 11.36 -15.27 16.90
N GLN A 152 10.16 -14.70 16.80
CA GLN A 152 9.21 -15.07 15.74
C GLN A 152 9.62 -14.50 14.39
N ILE A 153 8.97 -15.00 13.34
CA ILE A 153 9.33 -14.74 11.95
C ILE A 153 9.09 -13.29 11.48
N GLY A 154 8.24 -12.50 12.14
CA GLY A 154 7.88 -11.15 11.70
C GLY A 154 9.08 -10.22 11.45
N GLY A 155 10.20 -10.49 12.15
CA GLY A 155 11.46 -9.80 11.94
C GLY A 155 12.06 -9.94 10.53
N GLN A 156 11.68 -10.95 9.74
CA GLN A 156 12.02 -11.05 8.30
C GLN A 156 10.85 -10.67 7.36
N ILE A 157 9.60 -10.82 7.82
CA ILE A 157 8.39 -10.55 7.04
C ILE A 157 8.38 -9.10 6.50
N PHE A 158 8.68 -8.13 7.37
CA PHE A 158 8.45 -6.71 7.07
C PHE A 158 9.65 -5.96 6.49
N ILE A 159 10.71 -6.66 6.05
CA ILE A 159 12.05 -6.07 5.93
C ILE A 159 12.54 -5.88 4.48
N ASP A 160 11.85 -6.44 3.50
CA ASP A 160 12.28 -6.42 2.09
C ASP A 160 12.66 -5.03 1.57
N VAL A 161 11.85 -4.02 1.91
CA VAL A 161 12.02 -2.63 1.48
C VAL A 161 13.36 -2.02 1.92
N TRP A 162 13.94 -2.45 3.05
CA TRP A 162 15.22 -1.92 3.53
C TRP A 162 16.40 -2.36 2.66
N GLY A 163 16.31 -3.54 2.04
CA GLY A 163 17.22 -3.95 0.99
C GLY A 163 16.98 -3.20 -0.32
N LEU A 164 15.71 -2.94 -0.66
CA LEU A 164 15.34 -2.21 -1.88
C LEU A 164 15.76 -0.74 -1.88
N VAL A 165 15.89 -0.09 -0.71
CA VAL A 165 16.38 1.30 -0.62
C VAL A 165 17.90 1.43 -0.50
N ALA A 166 18.64 0.32 -0.38
CA ALA A 166 20.09 0.30 -0.20
C ALA A 166 20.81 -0.59 -1.24
N PRO A 167 20.61 -0.34 -2.55
CA PRO A 167 21.10 -1.23 -3.61
C PRO A 167 22.62 -1.37 -3.57
N GLY A 168 23.12 -2.62 -3.58
CA GLY A 168 24.54 -2.93 -3.55
C GLY A 168 25.25 -2.59 -2.23
N ASN A 169 24.51 -2.28 -1.15
CA ASN A 169 25.07 -1.97 0.16
C ASN A 169 24.42 -2.83 1.28
N PRO A 170 24.87 -4.09 1.44
CA PRO A 170 24.31 -5.02 2.43
C PRO A 170 24.39 -4.50 3.87
N GLN A 171 25.46 -3.80 4.24
CA GLN A 171 25.65 -3.28 5.60
C GLN A 171 24.63 -2.19 5.93
N LEU A 172 24.38 -1.26 5.03
CA LEU A 172 23.39 -0.21 5.23
C LEU A 172 21.96 -0.79 5.27
N ALA A 173 21.66 -1.74 4.38
CA ALA A 173 20.39 -2.44 4.37
C ALA A 173 20.12 -3.13 5.73
N ALA A 174 21.13 -3.84 6.24
CA ALA A 174 21.07 -4.50 7.54
C ALA A 174 20.92 -3.51 8.70
N GLU A 175 21.56 -2.33 8.64
CA GLU A 175 21.41 -1.31 9.68
C GLU A 175 19.97 -0.79 9.79
N TYR A 176 19.33 -0.45 8.67
CA TYR A 176 17.92 -0.04 8.66
C TYR A 176 17.00 -1.18 9.12
N ALA A 177 17.23 -2.38 8.58
CA ALA A 177 16.48 -3.58 8.96
C ALA A 177 16.58 -3.88 10.46
N SER A 178 17.78 -3.78 11.04
CA SER A 178 18.04 -4.01 12.46
C SER A 178 17.20 -3.09 13.33
N LYS A 179 17.15 -1.79 12.99
CA LYS A 179 16.39 -0.78 13.72
C LYS A 179 14.89 -1.03 13.63
N MET A 180 14.37 -1.31 12.44
CA MET A 180 12.94 -1.56 12.26
C MET A 180 12.52 -2.88 12.91
N ALA A 181 13.27 -3.96 12.68
CA ALA A 181 12.99 -5.25 13.31
C ALA A 181 13.06 -5.16 14.84
N SER A 182 13.96 -4.34 15.41
CA SER A 182 14.07 -4.15 16.86
C SER A 182 12.84 -3.50 17.52
N VAL A 183 11.93 -2.91 16.74
CA VAL A 183 10.66 -2.38 17.26
C VAL A 183 9.79 -3.50 17.83
N THR A 184 9.79 -4.66 17.17
CA THR A 184 8.91 -5.79 17.51
C THR A 184 9.66 -7.07 17.87
N HIS A 185 10.88 -7.28 17.37
CA HIS A 185 11.67 -8.50 17.47
C HIS A 185 13.06 -8.28 18.06
N ASP A 186 13.74 -9.36 18.45
CA ASP A 186 15.13 -9.34 18.90
C ASP A 186 15.77 -10.72 18.64
N GLY A 187 17.07 -10.87 18.93
CA GLY A 187 17.82 -12.12 18.70
C GLY A 187 17.73 -12.59 17.25
N ASN A 188 17.44 -13.88 17.05
CA ASN A 188 17.33 -14.46 15.71
C ASN A 188 16.20 -13.83 14.87
N GLY A 189 15.13 -13.34 15.51
CA GLY A 189 14.06 -12.60 14.81
C GLY A 189 14.61 -11.38 14.08
N LYS A 190 15.45 -10.60 14.77
CA LYS A 190 16.14 -9.44 14.19
C LYS A 190 17.21 -9.84 13.17
N TYR A 191 18.00 -10.88 13.46
CA TYR A 191 19.05 -11.35 12.54
C TYR A 191 18.48 -11.81 11.20
N GLY A 192 17.29 -12.42 11.18
CA GLY A 192 16.61 -12.77 9.93
C GLY A 192 16.29 -11.55 9.07
N GLY A 193 15.80 -10.46 9.68
CA GLY A 193 15.61 -9.19 8.98
C GLY A 193 16.91 -8.65 8.38
N GLU A 194 17.96 -8.55 9.19
CA GLU A 194 19.30 -8.12 8.74
C GLU A 194 19.79 -8.96 7.54
N PHE A 195 19.66 -10.28 7.64
CA PHE A 195 20.05 -11.23 6.61
C PHE A 195 19.28 -11.03 5.30
N ILE A 196 17.95 -10.91 5.35
CA ILE A 196 17.10 -10.76 4.17
C ILE A 196 17.36 -9.42 3.47
N ALA A 197 17.41 -8.32 4.22
CA ALA A 197 17.72 -7.00 3.67
C ALA A 197 19.08 -6.98 2.97
N ALA A 198 20.10 -7.59 3.59
CA ALA A 198 21.43 -7.71 3.01
C ALA A 198 21.44 -8.57 1.73
N CYS A 199 20.70 -9.69 1.69
CA CYS A 199 20.55 -10.50 0.49
C CYS A 199 19.91 -9.71 -0.66
N ILE A 200 18.82 -8.98 -0.39
CA ILE A 200 18.13 -8.16 -1.40
C ILE A 200 19.04 -7.05 -1.92
N ALA A 201 19.73 -6.33 -1.02
CA ALA A 201 20.70 -5.31 -1.41
C ALA A 201 21.81 -5.88 -2.31
N GLN A 202 22.34 -7.05 -1.96
CA GLN A 202 23.39 -7.72 -2.73
C GLN A 202 22.89 -8.20 -4.11
N ALA A 203 21.63 -8.63 -4.21
CA ALA A 203 21.03 -9.13 -5.45
C ALA A 203 20.99 -8.10 -6.59
N PHE A 204 21.09 -6.80 -6.29
CA PHE A 204 21.20 -5.77 -7.31
C PHE A 204 22.48 -5.89 -8.15
N VAL A 205 23.57 -6.41 -7.57
CA VAL A 205 24.92 -6.40 -8.16
C VAL A 205 25.54 -7.79 -8.29
N GLU A 206 24.97 -8.82 -7.66
CA GLU A 206 25.46 -10.21 -7.70
C GLU A 206 24.41 -11.16 -8.28
N LYS A 207 24.88 -12.19 -9.00
CA LYS A 207 24.05 -13.22 -9.61
C LYS A 207 24.28 -14.60 -8.99
N ASP A 208 25.41 -14.84 -8.34
CA ASP A 208 25.68 -16.09 -7.64
C ASP A 208 24.86 -16.15 -6.34
N ILE A 209 24.00 -17.18 -6.22
CA ILE A 209 23.11 -17.34 -5.07
C ILE A 209 23.88 -17.57 -3.77
N GLU A 210 24.94 -18.38 -3.80
CA GLU A 210 25.73 -18.63 -2.60
C GLU A 210 26.37 -17.32 -2.11
N LYS A 211 26.90 -16.50 -3.02
CA LYS A 211 27.47 -15.19 -2.64
C LYS A 211 26.44 -14.21 -2.10
N ILE A 212 25.20 -14.23 -2.61
CA ILE A 212 24.10 -13.44 -2.05
C ILE A 212 23.83 -13.87 -0.59
N ILE A 213 23.75 -15.18 -0.34
CA ILE A 213 23.58 -15.75 1.00
C ILE A 213 24.77 -15.40 1.91
N GLU A 214 26.01 -15.46 1.40
CA GLU A 214 27.21 -15.06 2.15
C GLU A 214 27.18 -13.59 2.55
N ALA A 215 26.66 -12.70 1.70
CA ALA A 215 26.48 -11.29 2.04
C ALA A 215 25.48 -11.12 3.21
N GLY A 216 24.39 -11.87 3.21
CA GLY A 216 23.45 -11.94 4.34
C GLY A 216 24.11 -12.45 5.62
N LEU A 217 24.93 -13.51 5.54
CA LEU A 217 25.66 -14.03 6.70
C LEU A 217 26.72 -13.06 7.23
N SER A 218 27.22 -12.14 6.41
CA SER A 218 28.28 -11.21 6.80
C SER A 218 27.82 -10.10 7.77
N VAL A 219 26.51 -9.90 7.90
CA VAL A 219 25.93 -8.81 8.73
C VAL A 219 25.34 -9.30 10.05
N ILE A 220 25.32 -10.62 10.30
CA ILE A 220 24.78 -11.22 11.52
C ILE A 220 25.87 -11.95 12.33
N PRO A 221 25.64 -12.27 13.63
CA PRO A 221 26.64 -12.96 14.44
C PRO A 221 26.98 -14.36 13.91
N ALA A 222 28.28 -14.66 13.83
CA ALA A 222 28.79 -15.92 13.27
C ALA A 222 28.46 -17.16 14.12
N ASP A 223 28.16 -16.97 15.41
CA ASP A 223 27.82 -18.00 16.38
C ASP A 223 26.31 -18.09 16.69
N SER A 224 25.47 -17.32 15.97
CA SER A 224 24.01 -17.38 16.10
C SER A 224 23.42 -18.70 15.59
N GLU A 225 22.23 -19.04 16.09
CA GLU A 225 21.43 -20.18 15.59
C GLU A 225 21.14 -20.02 14.09
N TYR A 226 20.79 -18.80 13.68
CA TYR A 226 20.51 -18.46 12.29
C TYR A 226 21.71 -18.80 11.39
N THR A 227 22.91 -18.32 11.73
CA THR A 227 24.13 -18.63 10.96
C THR A 227 24.39 -20.14 10.92
N ARG A 228 24.26 -20.84 12.06
CA ARG A 228 24.47 -22.29 12.11
C ARG A 228 23.51 -23.03 11.18
N MET A 229 22.22 -22.72 11.25
CA MET A 229 21.19 -23.29 10.38
C MET A 229 21.52 -23.05 8.91
N THR A 230 21.83 -21.81 8.51
CA THR A 230 22.12 -21.48 7.11
C THR A 230 23.35 -22.25 6.60
N ARG A 231 24.41 -22.34 7.41
CA ARG A 231 25.64 -23.08 7.06
C ARG A 231 25.38 -24.59 6.92
N ASP A 232 24.51 -25.14 7.75
CA ASP A 232 24.11 -26.55 7.69
C ASP A 232 23.32 -26.87 6.41
N VAL A 233 22.38 -26.00 6.03
CA VAL A 233 21.61 -26.13 4.78
C VAL A 233 22.53 -26.02 3.56
N ILE A 234 23.47 -25.06 3.53
CA ILE A 234 24.47 -24.92 2.46
C ILE A 234 25.33 -26.19 2.35
N ARG A 235 25.79 -26.74 3.49
CA ARG A 235 26.58 -27.98 3.50
C ARG A 235 25.77 -29.14 2.94
N PHE A 236 24.53 -29.31 3.37
CA PHE A 236 23.66 -30.38 2.89
C PHE A 236 23.41 -30.27 1.38
N TYR A 237 23.15 -29.06 0.89
CA TYR A 237 23.00 -28.77 -0.55
C TYR A 237 24.24 -29.18 -1.34
N LYS A 238 25.43 -28.83 -0.88
CA LYS A 238 26.70 -29.19 -1.55
C LYS A 238 26.92 -30.71 -1.60
N GLU A 239 26.48 -31.43 -0.58
CA GLU A 239 26.56 -32.89 -0.52
C GLU A 239 25.44 -33.56 -1.36
N ASN A 240 24.29 -32.90 -1.53
CA ASN A 240 23.08 -33.45 -2.17
C ASN A 240 22.39 -32.44 -3.11
N PRO A 241 23.03 -32.02 -4.22
CA PRO A 241 22.59 -30.84 -4.98
C PRO A 241 21.31 -31.02 -5.80
N SER A 242 20.84 -32.26 -6.01
CA SER A 242 19.78 -32.55 -7.01
C SER A 242 18.37 -32.73 -6.43
N ASN A 243 18.21 -32.87 -5.12
CA ASN A 243 16.89 -33.17 -4.53
C ASN A 243 16.58 -32.29 -3.32
N TRP A 244 15.84 -31.20 -3.57
CA TRP A 244 15.40 -30.28 -2.53
C TRP A 244 14.55 -30.95 -1.46
N ARG A 245 13.80 -32.02 -1.79
CA ARG A 245 12.95 -32.75 -0.83
C ARG A 245 13.76 -33.48 0.22
N ASP A 246 14.96 -33.94 -0.11
CA ASP A 246 15.85 -34.55 0.88
C ASP A 246 16.45 -33.50 1.81
N CYS A 247 16.73 -32.30 1.29
CA CYS A 247 17.13 -31.16 2.12
C CYS A 247 15.98 -30.69 3.02
N PHE A 248 14.74 -30.67 2.53
CA PHE A 248 13.59 -30.29 3.36
C PHE A 248 13.35 -31.30 4.49
N LYS A 249 13.50 -32.60 4.23
CA LYS A 249 13.48 -33.62 5.31
C LYS A 249 14.60 -33.40 6.33
N PHE A 250 15.79 -32.99 5.88
CA PHE A 250 16.88 -32.61 6.77
C PHE A 250 16.50 -31.38 7.62
N VAL A 251 15.89 -30.36 7.03
CA VAL A 251 15.37 -29.18 7.73
C VAL A 251 14.31 -29.57 8.76
N GLN A 252 13.31 -30.38 8.39
CA GLN A 252 12.30 -30.88 9.33
C GLN A 252 12.93 -31.63 10.52
N ALA A 253 13.93 -32.48 10.27
CA ALA A 253 14.54 -33.31 11.31
C ALA A 253 15.41 -32.53 12.31
N ASN A 254 16.03 -31.42 11.88
CA ASN A 254 17.03 -30.69 12.67
C ASN A 254 16.56 -29.29 13.10
N TYR A 255 15.69 -28.67 12.31
CA TYR A 255 15.27 -27.28 12.42
C TYR A 255 13.74 -27.10 12.31
N GLY A 256 12.94 -28.16 12.48
CA GLY A 256 11.47 -28.07 12.43
C GLY A 256 10.87 -27.24 13.56
N TYR A 257 9.59 -26.84 13.40
CA TYR A 257 8.86 -26.07 14.41
C TYR A 257 8.84 -26.72 15.80
N ASP A 258 8.87 -28.05 15.89
CA ASP A 258 8.92 -28.79 17.17
C ASP A 258 10.20 -28.53 17.98
N ARG A 259 11.21 -27.88 17.38
CA ARG A 259 12.50 -27.57 18.01
C ARG A 259 12.59 -26.17 18.58
N TYR A 260 11.61 -25.31 18.31
CA TYR A 260 11.63 -23.90 18.71
C TYR A 260 10.34 -23.48 19.42
N PRO A 261 10.41 -22.55 20.38
CA PRO A 261 9.22 -22.05 21.05
C PRO A 261 8.48 -21.00 20.20
N GLY A 262 7.23 -20.73 20.57
CA GLY A 262 6.38 -19.74 19.88
C GLY A 262 5.42 -20.36 18.89
N VAL A 263 4.78 -19.51 18.08
CA VAL A 263 3.75 -19.90 17.11
C VAL A 263 4.36 -20.11 15.72
N CYS A 264 5.18 -19.15 15.27
CA CYS A 264 5.87 -19.16 14.00
C CYS A 264 7.31 -18.66 14.21
N HIS A 265 8.18 -19.56 14.67
CA HIS A 265 9.58 -19.22 14.93
C HIS A 265 10.34 -18.95 13.63
N ILE A 266 11.34 -18.07 13.68
CA ILE A 266 12.05 -17.64 12.46
C ILE A 266 12.92 -18.75 11.83
N ILE A 267 13.65 -19.53 12.63
CA ILE A 267 14.67 -20.49 12.13
C ILE A 267 14.14 -21.53 11.11
N PRO A 268 13.03 -22.25 11.37
CA PRO A 268 12.48 -23.20 10.39
C PRO A 268 12.18 -22.53 9.04
N ASN A 269 11.59 -21.34 9.07
CA ASN A 269 11.17 -20.59 7.89
C ASN A 269 12.36 -20.05 7.10
N SER A 270 13.36 -19.50 7.79
CA SER A 270 14.61 -19.07 7.17
C SER A 270 15.36 -20.24 6.50
N ALA A 271 15.27 -21.45 7.06
CA ALA A 271 15.83 -22.65 6.45
C ALA A 271 15.15 -22.99 5.11
N VAL A 272 13.82 -22.82 5.02
CA VAL A 272 13.06 -22.96 3.77
C VAL A 272 13.51 -21.93 2.74
N ILE A 273 13.66 -20.66 3.12
CA ILE A 273 14.14 -19.61 2.21
C ILE A 273 15.53 -19.97 1.65
N VAL A 274 16.49 -20.32 2.51
CA VAL A 274 17.86 -20.67 2.08
C VAL A 274 17.85 -21.89 1.16
N LEU A 275 17.08 -22.93 1.50
CA LEU A 275 16.90 -24.11 0.68
C LEU A 275 16.36 -23.74 -0.70
N SER A 276 15.29 -22.95 -0.77
CA SER A 276 14.64 -22.57 -2.02
C SER A 276 15.52 -21.71 -2.91
N LEU A 277 16.31 -20.81 -2.33
CA LEU A 277 17.30 -20.03 -3.09
C LEU A 277 18.35 -20.95 -3.75
N LEU A 278 18.89 -21.91 -2.99
CA LEU A 278 19.94 -22.82 -3.47
C LEU A 278 19.43 -23.79 -4.56
N TYR A 279 18.31 -24.46 -4.31
CA TYR A 279 17.73 -25.44 -5.25
C TYR A 279 16.90 -24.82 -6.38
N GLY A 280 16.59 -23.51 -6.29
CA GLY A 280 15.95 -22.76 -7.36
C GLY A 280 16.90 -22.36 -8.49
N GLU A 281 18.22 -22.50 -8.29
CA GLU A 281 19.27 -22.24 -9.29
C GLU A 281 19.20 -20.84 -9.94
N GLY A 282 18.56 -19.89 -9.26
CA GLY A 282 18.33 -18.53 -9.74
C GLY A 282 17.15 -18.36 -10.71
N ASP A 283 16.36 -19.40 -10.98
CA ASP A 283 15.09 -19.30 -11.70
C ASP A 283 13.97 -18.82 -10.77
N PHE A 284 13.17 -17.84 -11.21
CA PHE A 284 12.13 -17.25 -10.38
C PHE A 284 11.03 -18.25 -10.05
N SER A 285 10.44 -18.89 -11.06
CA SER A 285 9.29 -19.80 -10.90
C SER A 285 9.67 -21.03 -10.08
N GLN A 286 10.85 -21.60 -10.32
CA GLN A 286 11.36 -22.74 -9.58
C GLN A 286 11.59 -22.39 -8.10
N SER A 287 12.23 -21.25 -7.82
CA SER A 287 12.52 -20.82 -6.44
C SER A 287 11.23 -20.63 -5.63
N ILE A 288 10.23 -19.93 -6.18
CA ILE A 288 8.98 -19.67 -5.46
C ILE A 288 8.12 -20.94 -5.32
N ASN A 289 8.09 -21.83 -6.31
CA ASN A 289 7.33 -23.08 -6.23
C ASN A 289 7.95 -24.06 -5.23
N ILE A 290 9.29 -24.20 -5.20
CA ILE A 290 9.98 -25.00 -4.16
C ILE A 290 9.65 -24.46 -2.77
N CYS A 291 9.73 -23.14 -2.60
CA CYS A 291 9.42 -22.49 -1.34
C CYS A 291 7.98 -22.75 -0.91
N ASN A 292 7.01 -22.59 -1.81
CA ASN A 292 5.60 -22.78 -1.51
C ASN A 292 5.29 -24.25 -1.15
N MET A 293 5.89 -25.20 -1.88
CA MET A 293 5.69 -26.63 -1.62
C MET A 293 6.27 -27.08 -0.29
N CYS A 294 7.31 -26.44 0.26
CA CYS A 294 7.83 -26.76 1.59
C CYS A 294 6.74 -26.57 2.69
N GLY A 295 5.74 -25.72 2.45
CA GLY A 295 4.69 -25.43 3.41
C GLY A 295 5.16 -24.49 4.53
N TRP A 296 4.55 -24.61 5.71
CA TRP A 296 4.74 -23.69 6.84
C TRP A 296 4.25 -22.28 6.51
N ASP A 297 5.04 -21.25 6.75
CA ASP A 297 4.62 -19.85 6.57
C ASP A 297 4.85 -19.42 5.12
N THR A 298 3.94 -19.84 4.24
CA THR A 298 4.21 -19.88 2.79
C THR A 298 4.16 -18.52 2.12
N ASP A 299 3.22 -17.64 2.45
CA ASP A 299 3.17 -16.28 1.91
C ASP A 299 4.49 -15.54 2.14
N CYS A 300 4.95 -15.46 3.39
CA CYS A 300 6.13 -14.67 3.70
C CYS A 300 7.43 -15.26 3.14
N ASN A 301 7.61 -16.59 3.24
CA ASN A 301 8.81 -17.26 2.77
C ASN A 301 8.93 -17.12 1.25
N VAL A 302 7.82 -17.37 0.55
CA VAL A 302 7.76 -17.24 -0.91
C VAL A 302 7.93 -15.78 -1.30
N ALA A 303 7.38 -14.84 -0.55
CA ALA A 303 7.53 -13.41 -0.79
C ALA A 303 8.99 -12.95 -0.67
N ASN A 304 9.72 -13.33 0.38
CA ASN A 304 11.13 -12.97 0.54
C ASN A 304 12.01 -13.59 -0.56
N VAL A 305 11.78 -14.86 -0.92
CA VAL A 305 12.44 -15.52 -2.06
C VAL A 305 12.11 -14.78 -3.36
N GLY A 306 10.84 -14.41 -3.55
CA GLY A 306 10.33 -13.65 -4.68
C GLY A 306 11.02 -12.29 -4.81
N THR A 307 11.22 -11.56 -3.71
CA THR A 307 11.95 -10.28 -3.73
C THR A 307 13.40 -10.46 -4.15
N ILE A 308 14.13 -11.38 -3.51
CA ILE A 308 15.57 -11.61 -3.78
C ILE A 308 15.77 -11.99 -5.24
N ILE A 309 15.00 -12.97 -5.73
CA ILE A 309 15.14 -13.46 -7.11
C ILE A 309 14.57 -12.46 -8.12
N GLY A 310 13.52 -11.70 -7.77
CA GLY A 310 12.96 -10.62 -8.58
C GLY A 310 13.97 -9.49 -8.82
N VAL A 311 14.64 -9.01 -7.77
CA VAL A 311 15.75 -8.03 -7.89
C VAL A 311 16.89 -8.60 -8.71
N ARG A 312 17.30 -9.84 -8.40
CA ARG A 312 18.40 -10.52 -9.09
C ARG A 312 18.11 -10.61 -10.59
N ASN A 313 16.92 -11.05 -10.98
CA ASN A 313 16.61 -11.38 -12.36
C ASN A 313 16.11 -10.18 -13.17
N GLY A 314 15.54 -9.17 -12.51
CA GLY A 314 14.79 -8.12 -13.17
C GLY A 314 13.47 -8.65 -13.73
N ILE A 315 12.69 -7.74 -14.34
CA ILE A 315 11.32 -8.02 -14.80
C ILE A 315 11.25 -9.11 -15.87
N GLU A 316 12.31 -9.24 -16.69
CA GLU A 316 12.41 -10.25 -17.75
C GLU A 316 12.48 -11.69 -17.21
N GLY A 317 12.99 -11.87 -15.99
CA GLY A 317 13.05 -13.20 -15.36
C GLY A 317 11.79 -13.60 -14.62
N ILE A 318 10.74 -12.78 -14.64
CA ILE A 318 9.43 -13.09 -14.03
C ILE A 318 8.44 -13.41 -15.15
N ASP A 319 8.01 -14.67 -15.22
CA ASP A 319 7.08 -15.12 -16.25
C ASP A 319 5.76 -14.31 -16.22
N PRO A 320 5.22 -13.89 -17.37
CA PRO A 320 3.98 -13.14 -17.43
C PRO A 320 2.77 -13.82 -16.76
N SER A 321 2.75 -15.15 -16.63
CA SER A 321 1.70 -15.89 -15.91
C SER A 321 1.63 -15.54 -14.43
N TRP A 322 2.75 -15.10 -13.82
CA TRP A 322 2.76 -14.62 -12.43
C TRP A 322 2.29 -13.17 -12.33
N ARG A 323 2.64 -12.33 -13.31
CA ARG A 323 2.41 -10.87 -13.26
C ARG A 323 1.02 -10.46 -13.73
N LYS A 324 0.53 -11.05 -14.84
CA LYS A 324 -0.77 -10.68 -15.43
C LYS A 324 -1.94 -10.80 -14.44
N PRO A 325 -2.04 -11.85 -13.60
CA PRO A 325 -3.13 -11.94 -12.64
C PRO A 325 -3.09 -10.88 -11.53
N ILE A 326 -1.92 -10.29 -11.24
CA ILE A 326 -1.78 -9.21 -10.24
C ILE A 326 -2.40 -7.92 -10.77
N ASN A 327 -2.22 -7.63 -12.07
CA ASN A 327 -2.65 -6.38 -12.70
C ASN A 327 -2.22 -5.13 -11.91
N ASP A 328 -1.01 -5.14 -11.35
CA ASP A 328 -0.43 -4.09 -10.50
C ASP A 328 -1.22 -3.65 -9.25
N PHE A 329 -2.42 -4.17 -8.99
CA PHE A 329 -3.19 -3.75 -7.82
C PHE A 329 -2.59 -4.35 -6.56
N LEU A 330 -2.38 -3.50 -5.54
CA LEU A 330 -2.00 -3.91 -4.21
C LEU A 330 -2.98 -3.31 -3.20
N CYS A 331 -3.66 -4.19 -2.47
CA CYS A 331 -4.52 -3.85 -1.37
C CYS A 331 -3.71 -3.79 -0.08
N CYS A 332 -3.90 -2.73 0.71
CA CYS A 332 -3.26 -2.57 2.01
C CYS A 332 -4.30 -2.36 3.12
N SER A 333 -3.88 -2.47 4.38
CA SER A 333 -4.72 -2.23 5.55
C SER A 333 -3.97 -1.38 6.57
N SER A 334 -4.41 -0.13 6.72
CA SER A 334 -3.89 0.87 7.66
C SER A 334 -4.98 1.86 8.05
N VAL A 335 -4.69 2.75 9.00
CA VAL A 335 -5.60 3.86 9.35
C VAL A 335 -5.70 4.96 8.30
N ILE A 336 -4.97 4.88 7.19
CA ILE A 336 -5.04 5.84 6.10
C ILE A 336 -5.69 5.17 4.88
N GLY A 337 -7.01 5.27 4.78
CA GLY A 337 -7.78 4.61 3.72
C GLY A 337 -7.33 4.92 2.30
N SER A 338 -6.86 6.13 2.03
CA SER A 338 -6.35 6.51 0.70
C SER A 338 -5.00 5.84 0.35
N LEU A 339 -4.27 5.33 1.35
CA LEU A 339 -3.03 4.56 1.18
C LEU A 339 -3.27 3.05 1.20
N ASN A 340 -4.53 2.63 1.38
CA ASN A 340 -4.92 1.23 1.29
C ASN A 340 -5.22 0.81 -0.17
N ILE A 341 -5.30 1.80 -1.08
CA ILE A 341 -5.46 1.62 -2.52
C ILE A 341 -4.17 2.07 -3.21
N VAL A 342 -3.28 1.12 -3.49
CA VAL A 342 -1.99 1.40 -4.13
C VAL A 342 -1.74 0.48 -5.33
N ASP A 343 -0.76 0.84 -6.14
CA ASP A 343 -0.28 0.01 -7.25
C ASP A 343 1.24 -0.21 -7.17
N ILE A 344 1.69 -1.30 -7.79
CA ILE A 344 3.08 -1.75 -7.74
C ILE A 344 4.05 -0.73 -8.35
N PRO A 345 3.77 -0.10 -9.52
CA PRO A 345 4.56 1.01 -10.04
C PRO A 345 4.70 2.20 -9.07
N TRP A 346 3.63 2.59 -8.38
CA TRP A 346 3.65 3.64 -7.36
C TRP A 346 4.55 3.24 -6.19
N CYS A 347 4.44 2.00 -5.72
CA CYS A 347 5.30 1.47 -4.65
C CYS A 347 6.79 1.48 -5.07
N ALA A 348 7.09 1.05 -6.30
CA ALA A 348 8.44 1.04 -6.83
C ALA A 348 9.03 2.46 -6.96
N THR A 349 8.20 3.42 -7.40
CA THR A 349 8.53 4.85 -7.45
C THR A 349 8.85 5.39 -6.06
N TYR A 350 7.99 5.07 -5.08
CA TYR A 350 8.14 5.49 -3.70
C TYR A 350 9.44 4.97 -3.07
N ILE A 351 9.70 3.67 -3.20
CA ILE A 351 10.92 3.00 -2.71
C ILE A 351 12.16 3.59 -3.41
N SER A 352 12.12 3.74 -4.74
CA SER A 352 13.25 4.27 -5.51
C SER A 352 13.60 5.70 -5.13
N LYS A 353 12.59 6.56 -4.93
CA LYS A 353 12.78 7.94 -4.46
C LYS A 353 13.58 7.97 -3.16
N LEU A 354 13.20 7.13 -2.19
CA LEU A 354 13.92 7.03 -0.92
C LEU A 354 15.34 6.49 -1.09
N GLY A 355 15.54 5.51 -1.98
CA GLY A 355 16.88 5.00 -2.31
C GLY A 355 17.83 6.07 -2.87
N TYR A 356 17.35 6.93 -3.78
CA TYR A 356 18.14 8.07 -4.28
C TYR A 356 18.45 9.10 -3.20
N LEU A 357 17.48 9.42 -2.34
CA LEU A 357 17.68 10.33 -1.20
C LEU A 357 18.73 9.77 -0.22
N ILE A 358 18.64 8.49 0.13
CA ILE A 358 19.61 7.80 1.00
C ILE A 358 21.02 7.81 0.37
N ALA A 359 21.13 7.55 -0.93
CA ALA A 359 22.41 7.54 -1.62
C ALA A 359 23.04 8.94 -1.74
N GLY A 360 22.24 10.00 -1.62
CA GLY A 360 22.64 11.37 -1.92
C GLY A 360 22.88 11.59 -3.41
N GLU A 361 22.14 10.88 -4.26
CA GLU A 361 22.27 10.91 -5.72
C GLU A 361 21.00 11.39 -6.40
N GLU A 362 21.15 12.02 -7.56
CA GLU A 362 20.04 12.49 -8.38
C GLU A 362 19.53 11.39 -9.31
N PRO A 363 18.20 11.20 -9.45
CA PRO A 363 17.66 10.24 -10.39
C PRO A 363 18.04 10.55 -11.85
N PRO A 364 18.22 9.54 -12.70
CA PRO A 364 18.63 9.72 -14.08
C PRO A 364 17.46 10.07 -15.01
N GLY A 365 17.67 10.96 -15.98
CA GLY A 365 16.77 11.15 -17.11
C GLY A 365 15.31 11.47 -16.73
N GLU A 366 14.37 10.80 -17.40
CA GLU A 366 12.92 10.99 -17.24
C GLU A 366 12.43 10.54 -15.84
N TRP A 367 13.14 9.60 -15.22
CA TRP A 367 12.84 9.15 -13.86
C TRP A 367 12.92 10.27 -12.82
N LYS A 368 13.71 11.32 -13.06
CA LYS A 368 13.76 12.46 -12.15
C LYS A 368 12.39 13.11 -11.97
N ALA A 369 11.67 13.36 -13.06
CA ALA A 369 10.33 13.97 -12.96
C ALA A 369 9.32 13.03 -12.29
N ILE A 370 9.42 11.72 -12.56
CA ILE A 370 8.57 10.68 -11.95
C ILE A 370 8.80 10.60 -10.44
N LEU A 371 10.06 10.41 -10.00
CA LEU A 371 10.40 10.26 -8.57
C LEU A 371 10.17 11.55 -7.76
N GLU A 372 10.22 12.72 -8.41
CA GLU A 372 9.89 14.01 -7.78
C GLU A 372 8.39 14.31 -7.74
N GLY A 373 7.53 13.45 -8.30
CA GLY A 373 6.08 13.67 -8.37
C GLY A 373 5.67 14.81 -9.31
N LYS A 374 6.48 15.08 -10.34
CA LYS A 374 6.24 16.09 -11.38
C LYS A 374 5.70 15.50 -12.68
N SER A 375 5.71 14.18 -12.80
CA SER A 375 5.05 13.44 -13.87
C SER A 375 3.64 13.01 -13.45
N PRO A 376 2.75 12.71 -14.41
CA PRO A 376 1.45 12.10 -14.15
C PRO A 376 1.56 10.89 -13.21
N ARG A 377 0.60 10.74 -12.28
CA ARG A 377 0.57 9.61 -11.33
C ARG A 377 0.58 8.26 -12.04
N PHE A 378 -0.13 8.15 -13.16
CA PHE A 378 -0.17 6.95 -13.98
C PHE A 378 0.57 7.20 -15.29
N HIS A 379 1.85 6.86 -15.27
CA HIS A 379 2.75 6.76 -16.43
C HIS A 379 2.99 5.28 -16.74
N PHE A 380 3.45 4.90 -17.93
CA PHE A 380 3.59 3.47 -18.26
C PHE A 380 5.04 3.02 -18.46
N GLU A 381 5.98 3.78 -17.91
CA GLU A 381 7.42 3.55 -18.09
C GLU A 381 7.94 2.22 -17.51
N TYR A 382 7.31 1.68 -16.46
CA TYR A 382 7.66 0.37 -15.93
C TYR A 382 7.25 -0.75 -16.90
N PRO A 383 8.18 -1.62 -17.36
CA PRO A 383 7.86 -2.65 -18.35
C PRO A 383 6.76 -3.61 -17.88
N GLY A 384 5.69 -3.71 -18.67
CA GLY A 384 4.55 -4.55 -18.36
C GLY A 384 3.54 -3.96 -17.36
N SER A 385 3.75 -2.74 -16.88
CA SER A 385 2.82 -2.08 -15.95
C SER A 385 1.48 -1.74 -16.61
N THR A 386 0.41 -1.92 -15.83
CA THR A 386 -0.96 -1.55 -16.16
C THR A 386 -1.54 -0.57 -15.15
N HIS A 387 -0.87 -0.30 -14.03
CA HIS A 387 -1.35 0.61 -12.98
C HIS A 387 -2.77 0.27 -12.49
N ALA A 388 -3.10 -1.02 -12.43
CA ALA A 388 -4.42 -1.51 -12.05
C ALA A 388 -5.58 -0.95 -12.87
N PHE A 389 -5.32 -0.47 -14.09
CA PHE A 389 -6.39 -0.11 -15.02
C PHE A 389 -7.23 -1.35 -15.37
N ARG A 390 -8.51 -1.09 -15.61
CA ARG A 390 -9.55 -2.07 -15.90
C ARG A 390 -10.34 -1.62 -17.11
N LEU A 391 -11.08 -2.58 -17.68
CA LEU A 391 -11.91 -2.38 -18.86
C LEU A 391 -13.38 -2.62 -18.51
N GLU A 392 -14.25 -1.77 -19.03
CA GLU A 392 -15.70 -1.94 -19.01
C GLU A 392 -16.23 -1.58 -20.41
N HIS A 393 -17.33 -2.18 -20.82
CA HIS A 393 -18.05 -1.75 -22.02
C HIS A 393 -19.55 -1.78 -21.76
N GLN A 394 -20.27 -0.93 -22.48
CA GLN A 394 -21.73 -0.88 -22.45
C GLN A 394 -22.24 -0.92 -23.89
N SER A 395 -22.50 -2.15 -24.38
CA SER A 395 -23.10 -2.37 -25.69
C SER A 395 -24.61 -2.49 -25.60
N LYS A 396 -25.32 -1.91 -26.58
CA LYS A 396 -26.78 -2.10 -26.71
C LYS A 396 -27.13 -3.36 -27.49
N LEU A 397 -26.15 -3.97 -28.14
CA LEU A 397 -26.30 -5.23 -28.84
C LEU A 397 -25.81 -6.36 -27.93
N ASN A 398 -26.46 -7.53 -28.02
CA ASN A 398 -26.04 -8.71 -27.29
C ASN A 398 -24.86 -9.39 -28.01
N VAL A 399 -23.73 -8.69 -28.09
CA VAL A 399 -22.48 -9.18 -28.69
C VAL A 399 -21.46 -9.46 -27.60
N HIS A 400 -20.62 -10.48 -27.83
CA HIS A 400 -19.52 -10.77 -26.93
C HIS A 400 -18.34 -9.85 -27.27
N ILE A 401 -17.94 -9.02 -26.30
CA ILE A 401 -16.82 -8.08 -26.42
C ILE A 401 -15.73 -8.51 -25.43
N THR A 402 -14.52 -8.67 -25.95
CA THR A 402 -13.30 -8.93 -25.17
C THR A 402 -12.46 -7.66 -25.15
N GLY A 403 -11.95 -7.31 -23.96
CA GLY A 403 -11.00 -6.23 -23.77
C GLY A 403 -9.61 -6.75 -23.37
N THR A 404 -8.54 -6.11 -23.83
CA THR A 404 -7.18 -6.37 -23.36
C THR A 404 -6.40 -5.09 -23.08
N LEU A 405 -5.51 -5.17 -22.09
CA LEU A 405 -4.55 -4.14 -21.71
C LEU A 405 -3.13 -4.65 -21.91
N GLN A 406 -2.27 -3.80 -22.46
CA GLN A 406 -0.88 -4.14 -22.67
C GLN A 406 0.01 -2.89 -22.59
N ASN A 407 1.02 -2.93 -21.74
CA ASN A 407 2.12 -1.96 -21.78
C ASN A 407 2.85 -2.04 -23.14
N SER A 408 3.02 -0.91 -23.82
CA SER A 408 3.49 -0.88 -25.21
C SER A 408 4.48 0.25 -25.47
N GLU A 409 5.47 -0.02 -26.32
CA GLU A 409 6.44 0.96 -26.84
C GLU A 409 6.04 1.51 -28.22
N GLU A 410 4.85 1.15 -28.73
CA GLU A 410 4.42 1.51 -30.09
C GLU A 410 4.14 3.02 -30.24
N TYR A 411 3.55 3.63 -29.21
CA TYR A 411 3.24 5.06 -29.15
C TYR A 411 3.53 5.61 -27.76
N SER A 412 4.11 6.80 -27.69
CA SER A 412 4.33 7.55 -26.45
C SER A 412 4.58 9.03 -26.80
N GLU A 413 4.16 9.95 -25.95
CA GLU A 413 4.44 11.39 -26.06
C GLU A 413 5.31 11.90 -24.91
N ILE A 414 5.07 11.43 -23.67
CA ILE A 414 5.79 11.95 -22.48
C ILE A 414 7.06 11.15 -22.19
N GLY A 415 7.03 9.83 -22.37
CA GLY A 415 8.17 8.95 -22.09
C GLY A 415 8.40 7.95 -23.21
N THR A 416 8.62 6.69 -22.86
CA THR A 416 8.90 5.62 -23.84
C THR A 416 7.76 4.63 -24.02
N ARG A 417 6.75 4.64 -23.12
CA ARG A 417 5.69 3.64 -23.09
C ARG A 417 4.31 4.23 -22.83
N SER A 418 3.30 3.53 -23.30
CA SER A 418 1.89 3.81 -23.04
C SER A 418 1.11 2.53 -22.76
N LEU A 419 -0.11 2.66 -22.25
CA LEU A 419 -1.05 1.55 -22.10
C LEU A 419 -1.85 1.38 -23.39
N LYS A 420 -1.57 0.32 -24.13
CA LYS A 420 -2.38 -0.13 -25.26
C LYS A 420 -3.66 -0.79 -24.74
N VAL A 421 -4.78 -0.36 -25.29
CA VAL A 421 -6.12 -0.80 -24.98
C VAL A 421 -6.73 -1.36 -26.26
N VAL A 422 -7.28 -2.57 -26.19
CA VAL A 422 -7.98 -3.18 -27.32
C VAL A 422 -9.36 -3.65 -26.86
N PHE A 423 -10.39 -3.30 -27.61
CA PHE A 423 -11.71 -3.92 -27.54
C PHE A 423 -12.01 -4.58 -28.88
N ASP A 424 -12.40 -5.85 -28.89
CA ASP A 424 -12.89 -6.50 -30.10
C ASP A 424 -14.37 -6.17 -30.36
N ASN A 425 -14.83 -6.43 -31.58
CA ASN A 425 -16.23 -6.33 -31.99
C ASN A 425 -16.94 -5.05 -31.48
N VAL A 426 -16.38 -3.86 -31.73
CA VAL A 426 -16.95 -2.61 -31.24
C VAL A 426 -18.08 -2.08 -32.12
N GLN A 427 -19.08 -1.42 -31.53
CA GLN A 427 -20.23 -0.82 -32.19
C GLN A 427 -20.11 0.71 -32.22
N GLY A 428 -20.67 1.31 -33.27
CA GLY A 428 -20.84 2.76 -33.34
C GLY A 428 -21.77 3.30 -32.25
N GLY A 429 -21.28 4.27 -31.47
CA GLY A 429 -22.07 4.98 -30.46
C GLY A 429 -22.23 4.29 -29.09
N ASP A 430 -21.63 3.11 -28.91
CA ASP A 430 -21.56 2.42 -27.62
C ASP A 430 -20.30 2.87 -26.84
N ALA A 431 -20.29 2.63 -25.53
CA ALA A 431 -19.25 3.11 -24.62
C ALA A 431 -18.23 2.01 -24.30
N TYR A 432 -16.95 2.34 -24.45
CA TYR A 432 -15.81 1.48 -24.13
C TYR A 432 -14.89 2.24 -23.16
N ARG A 433 -14.77 1.76 -21.93
CA ARG A 433 -14.16 2.49 -20.83
C ARG A 433 -12.90 1.81 -20.33
N VAL A 434 -11.91 2.65 -20.03
CA VAL A 434 -10.66 2.26 -19.39
C VAL A 434 -10.55 3.09 -18.12
N TYR A 435 -10.47 2.44 -16.97
CA TYR A 435 -10.63 3.13 -15.70
C TYR A 435 -9.72 2.57 -14.61
N HIS A 436 -9.42 3.43 -13.64
CA HIS A 436 -8.81 3.04 -12.39
C HIS A 436 -9.89 3.08 -11.30
N LYS A 437 -9.95 2.05 -10.45
CA LYS A 437 -10.86 2.07 -9.29
C LYS A 437 -10.27 2.99 -8.23
N THR A 438 -11.05 3.96 -7.78
CA THR A 438 -10.65 4.95 -6.79
C THR A 438 -11.22 4.66 -5.40
N TYR A 439 -12.13 3.69 -5.30
CA TYR A 439 -12.68 3.15 -4.06
C TYR A 439 -13.03 1.68 -4.25
N TYR A 440 -12.88 0.88 -3.20
CA TYR A 440 -13.17 -0.56 -3.21
C TYR A 440 -14.20 -0.92 -2.13
N LYS A 441 -14.99 -1.96 -2.41
CA LYS A 441 -16.08 -2.47 -1.56
C LYS A 441 -15.85 -3.95 -1.21
N PRO A 442 -16.54 -4.52 -0.21
CA PRO A 442 -16.42 -5.94 0.13
C PRO A 442 -16.61 -6.89 -1.06
N GLU A 443 -17.53 -6.57 -1.97
CA GLU A 443 -17.84 -7.42 -3.15
C GLU A 443 -16.73 -7.48 -4.21
N ASP A 444 -15.76 -6.56 -4.13
CA ASP A 444 -14.57 -6.55 -4.99
C ASP A 444 -13.54 -7.62 -4.60
N PHE A 445 -13.65 -8.22 -3.41
CA PHE A 445 -12.69 -9.20 -2.89
C PHE A 445 -13.29 -10.59 -2.72
N ASN A 446 -12.41 -11.58 -2.55
CA ASN A 446 -12.81 -12.96 -2.22
C ASN A 446 -12.77 -13.23 -0.70
N ASP A 447 -11.96 -12.47 0.03
CA ASP A 447 -11.78 -12.57 1.47
C ASP A 447 -11.57 -11.15 2.06
N SER A 448 -11.48 -11.06 3.39
CA SER A 448 -11.19 -9.82 4.12
C SER A 448 -9.90 -9.95 4.94
N ARG A 449 -8.88 -10.63 4.38
CA ARG A 449 -7.61 -10.87 5.09
C ARG A 449 -7.02 -9.54 5.58
N TYR A 450 -6.69 -9.48 6.88
CA TYR A 450 -6.26 -8.28 7.59
C TYR A 450 -7.15 -7.05 7.40
N ASP A 451 -8.47 -7.25 7.35
CA ASP A 451 -9.50 -6.23 7.45
C ASP A 451 -9.17 -4.93 6.68
N PRO A 452 -9.08 -4.97 5.34
CA PRO A 452 -8.82 -3.77 4.56
C PRO A 452 -10.02 -2.82 4.61
N SER A 453 -9.74 -1.54 4.78
CA SER A 453 -10.72 -0.47 4.79
C SER A 453 -10.26 0.68 3.89
N PHE A 454 -11.17 1.46 3.33
CA PHE A 454 -10.83 2.38 2.24
C PHE A 454 -11.45 3.76 2.41
N SER A 455 -10.70 4.75 1.93
CA SER A 455 -11.21 6.07 1.60
C SER A 455 -10.91 6.33 0.13
N PRO A 456 -11.76 7.05 -0.62
CA PRO A 456 -11.48 7.34 -2.01
C PRO A 456 -10.11 8.00 -2.21
N ILE A 457 -9.49 7.80 -3.37
CA ILE A 457 -8.26 8.53 -3.78
C ILE A 457 -8.57 9.69 -4.75
N VAL A 458 -9.82 9.82 -5.19
CA VAL A 458 -10.32 10.93 -6.00
C VAL A 458 -11.62 11.43 -5.39
N TYR A 459 -11.78 12.75 -5.31
CA TYR A 459 -12.94 13.41 -4.71
C TYR A 459 -13.55 14.46 -5.66
N PRO A 460 -14.84 14.78 -5.50
CA PRO A 460 -15.45 15.90 -6.22
C PRO A 460 -14.68 17.21 -5.98
N GLY A 461 -14.68 18.13 -6.94
CA GLY A 461 -13.87 19.35 -6.93
C GLY A 461 -12.46 19.20 -7.53
N GLN A 462 -11.91 17.98 -7.55
CA GLN A 462 -10.60 17.71 -8.18
C GLN A 462 -10.70 17.69 -9.72
N SER A 463 -9.56 17.63 -10.39
CA SER A 463 -9.47 17.56 -11.85
C SER A 463 -8.79 16.29 -12.32
N LEU A 464 -9.29 15.74 -13.43
CA LEU A 464 -8.68 14.63 -14.17
C LEU A 464 -7.98 15.16 -15.42
N GLU A 465 -6.83 14.59 -15.76
CA GLU A 465 -6.13 14.82 -17.03
C GLU A 465 -5.71 13.50 -17.66
N ALA A 466 -5.74 13.41 -18.99
CA ALA A 466 -5.21 12.26 -19.71
C ALA A 466 -4.69 12.63 -21.09
N LYS A 467 -3.74 11.84 -21.60
CA LYS A 467 -3.30 11.88 -23.00
C LYS A 467 -3.58 10.56 -23.68
N VAL A 468 -4.33 10.63 -24.78
CA VAL A 468 -4.79 9.45 -25.52
C VAL A 468 -4.52 9.54 -27.01
N LEU A 469 -4.37 8.40 -27.66
CA LEU A 469 -4.23 8.30 -29.12
C LEU A 469 -5.07 7.13 -29.64
N VAL A 470 -5.66 7.32 -30.83
CA VAL A 470 -6.26 6.24 -31.63
C VAL A 470 -5.45 6.15 -32.93
N PRO A 471 -4.91 4.99 -33.33
CA PRO A 471 -4.12 4.84 -34.55
C PRO A 471 -4.90 5.16 -35.84
N ASP A 472 -4.20 5.59 -36.88
CA ASP A 472 -4.80 5.91 -38.20
C ASP A 472 -4.99 4.68 -39.11
N ASP A 473 -4.26 3.59 -38.86
CA ASP A 473 -4.24 2.39 -39.71
C ASP A 473 -5.53 1.54 -39.63
N LEU A 474 -6.41 1.82 -38.67
CA LEU A 474 -7.67 1.09 -38.46
C LEU A 474 -8.86 1.66 -39.22
N GLY A 475 -8.75 2.90 -39.73
CA GLY A 475 -9.88 3.61 -40.36
C GLY A 475 -11.06 3.90 -39.41
N ILE A 476 -10.87 3.69 -38.09
CA ILE A 476 -11.84 3.99 -37.05
C ILE A 476 -11.52 5.37 -36.47
N ARG A 477 -12.54 6.21 -36.34
CA ARG A 477 -12.49 7.42 -35.52
C ARG A 477 -13.19 7.14 -34.20
N ALA A 478 -12.69 7.68 -33.10
CA ALA A 478 -13.38 7.63 -31.82
C ALA A 478 -13.47 9.02 -31.23
N LYS A 479 -14.55 9.25 -30.49
CA LYS A 479 -14.59 10.33 -29.52
C LYS A 479 -14.05 9.82 -28.19
N ALA A 480 -13.43 10.70 -27.41
CA ALA A 480 -12.97 10.39 -26.07
C ALA A 480 -13.41 11.47 -25.08
N ARG A 481 -13.72 11.07 -23.85
CA ARG A 481 -14.02 11.96 -22.73
C ARG A 481 -13.60 11.34 -21.42
N LEU A 482 -13.21 12.17 -20.46
CA LEU A 482 -12.97 11.74 -19.09
C LEU A 482 -14.29 11.60 -18.34
N TYR A 483 -14.33 10.71 -17.36
CA TYR A 483 -15.50 10.52 -16.51
C TYR A 483 -15.12 10.12 -15.09
N VAL A 484 -16.08 10.31 -14.18
CA VAL A 484 -16.11 9.68 -12.86
C VAL A 484 -17.45 8.98 -12.63
N LYS A 485 -17.44 7.92 -11.83
CA LYS A 485 -18.64 7.16 -11.47
C LYS A 485 -18.92 7.29 -9.98
N ASP A 486 -20.14 7.67 -9.65
CA ASP A 486 -20.63 7.65 -8.27
C ASP A 486 -20.93 6.21 -7.85
N GLY A 487 -20.24 5.73 -6.81
CA GLY A 487 -20.43 4.39 -6.28
C GLY A 487 -21.69 4.21 -5.44
N ASN A 488 -22.39 5.29 -5.06
CA ASN A 488 -23.66 5.22 -4.34
C ASN A 488 -24.84 5.00 -5.31
N LYS A 489 -24.94 5.81 -6.38
CA LYS A 489 -26.06 5.77 -7.33
C LYS A 489 -25.75 5.05 -8.64
N GLY A 490 -24.48 4.74 -8.91
CA GLY A 490 -24.02 4.16 -10.18
C GLY A 490 -24.07 5.13 -11.36
N SER A 491 -24.29 6.42 -11.12
CA SER A 491 -24.37 7.44 -12.15
C SER A 491 -22.98 7.90 -12.61
N TYR A 492 -22.86 8.22 -13.89
CA TYR A 492 -21.64 8.73 -14.51
C TYR A 492 -21.70 10.25 -14.68
N PHE A 493 -20.59 10.92 -14.37
CA PHE A 493 -20.36 12.33 -14.64
C PHE A 493 -19.25 12.46 -15.68
N TYR A 494 -19.50 13.21 -16.75
CA TYR A 494 -18.61 13.28 -17.90
C TYR A 494 -18.03 14.69 -18.07
N GLY A 495 -16.76 14.73 -18.48
CA GLY A 495 -16.13 15.92 -19.02
C GLY A 495 -16.50 16.20 -20.47
N GLU A 496 -15.81 17.15 -21.07
CA GLU A 496 -15.99 17.51 -22.48
C GLU A 496 -15.65 16.33 -23.41
N GLU A 497 -16.51 16.10 -24.40
CA GLU A 497 -16.30 15.13 -25.46
C GLU A 497 -15.42 15.72 -26.58
N LYS A 498 -14.32 15.03 -26.92
CA LYS A 498 -13.42 15.41 -28.02
C LYS A 498 -13.33 14.33 -29.07
N ILE A 499 -13.26 14.72 -30.34
CA ILE A 499 -12.91 13.81 -31.44
C ILE A 499 -11.39 13.59 -31.39
N VAL A 500 -10.95 12.34 -31.29
CA VAL A 500 -9.52 12.00 -31.37
C VAL A 500 -9.13 11.92 -32.84
N GLU A 501 -8.25 12.82 -33.28
CA GLU A 501 -7.68 12.76 -34.63
C GLU A 501 -6.82 11.49 -34.75
N PRO A 502 -7.10 10.59 -35.71
CA PRO A 502 -6.31 9.37 -35.85
C PRO A 502 -4.81 9.66 -36.06
N GLY A 503 -3.97 8.89 -35.38
CA GLY A 503 -2.51 9.01 -35.41
C GLY A 503 -1.94 10.19 -34.62
N LYS A 504 -2.74 10.95 -33.87
CA LYS A 504 -2.27 12.07 -33.04
C LYS A 504 -2.73 11.93 -31.59
N PHE A 505 -1.88 12.38 -30.67
CA PHE A 505 -2.24 12.49 -29.27
C PHE A 505 -3.27 13.61 -29.04
N CYS A 506 -4.22 13.33 -28.16
CA CYS A 506 -5.28 14.23 -27.74
C CYS A 506 -5.25 14.37 -26.21
N SER A 507 -5.15 15.60 -25.71
CA SER A 507 -5.25 15.89 -24.29
C SER A 507 -6.70 16.09 -23.85
N LEU A 508 -7.12 15.31 -22.87
CA LEU A 508 -8.40 15.41 -22.20
C LEU A 508 -8.21 16.05 -20.82
N LYS A 509 -9.15 16.92 -20.43
CA LYS A 509 -9.19 17.54 -19.10
C LYS A 509 -10.62 17.56 -18.60
N TYR A 510 -10.82 17.31 -17.32
CA TYR A 510 -12.13 17.37 -16.68
C TYR A 510 -12.01 17.88 -15.25
N ALA A 511 -12.54 19.08 -15.00
CA ALA A 511 -12.76 19.57 -13.64
C ALA A 511 -14.05 18.94 -13.11
N ILE A 512 -13.91 18.04 -12.14
CA ILE A 512 -15.06 17.39 -11.49
C ILE A 512 -15.80 18.48 -10.71
N PRO A 513 -17.10 18.69 -10.94
CA PRO A 513 -17.83 19.72 -10.21
C PRO A 513 -17.88 19.39 -8.71
N ALA A 514 -18.25 20.39 -7.90
CA ALA A 514 -18.66 20.11 -6.53
C ALA A 514 -19.89 19.20 -6.55
N LEU A 515 -19.86 18.12 -5.77
CA LEU A 515 -20.93 17.13 -5.71
C LEU A 515 -21.29 16.81 -4.27
N GLN A 516 -22.55 16.40 -4.07
CA GLN A 516 -23.10 16.04 -2.77
C GLN A 516 -23.48 14.56 -2.76
N ASP A 517 -23.16 13.88 -1.66
CA ASP A 517 -23.44 12.46 -1.41
C ASP A 517 -22.86 11.51 -2.48
N VAL A 518 -21.70 11.91 -3.03
CA VAL A 518 -20.98 11.16 -4.06
C VAL A 518 -19.65 10.69 -3.50
N HIS A 519 -19.39 9.40 -3.68
CA HIS A 519 -18.04 8.86 -3.59
C HIS A 519 -17.63 8.35 -4.96
N ILE A 520 -16.44 8.77 -5.39
CA ILE A 520 -15.95 8.40 -6.71
C ILE A 520 -15.39 6.98 -6.60
N GLU A 521 -16.07 6.03 -7.23
CA GLU A 521 -15.66 4.61 -7.26
C GLU A 521 -14.69 4.34 -8.41
N GLU A 522 -14.86 5.07 -9.52
CA GLU A 522 -14.05 4.92 -10.71
C GLU A 522 -13.77 6.29 -11.32
N ALA A 523 -12.55 6.46 -11.83
CA ALA A 523 -12.17 7.57 -12.69
C ALA A 523 -11.50 7.00 -13.95
N GLY A 524 -11.87 7.51 -15.13
CA GLY A 524 -11.39 6.90 -16.36
C GLY A 524 -11.68 7.68 -17.64
N ILE A 525 -11.42 7.00 -18.75
CA ILE A 525 -11.60 7.50 -20.11
C ILE A 525 -12.67 6.64 -20.78
N GLU A 526 -13.67 7.28 -21.38
CA GLU A 526 -14.64 6.63 -22.25
C GLU A 526 -14.31 6.94 -23.71
N PHE A 527 -14.16 5.89 -24.52
CA PHE A 527 -14.08 5.95 -25.96
C PHE A 527 -15.42 5.57 -26.59
N VAL A 528 -15.86 6.37 -27.57
CA VAL A 528 -17.08 6.15 -28.34
C VAL A 528 -16.73 6.08 -29.83
N PRO A 529 -16.70 4.88 -30.44
CA PRO A 529 -16.43 4.72 -31.87
C PRO A 529 -17.44 5.47 -32.75
N VAL A 530 -16.93 6.20 -33.74
CA VAL A 530 -17.68 6.93 -34.77
C VAL A 530 -17.68 6.10 -36.05
N VAL A 531 -18.38 4.97 -35.98
CA VAL A 531 -18.53 3.98 -37.07
C VAL A 531 -20.02 3.61 -37.22
N ASP A 532 -20.36 2.77 -38.20
CA ASP A 532 -21.71 2.23 -38.32
C ASP A 532 -22.09 1.46 -37.05
N ARG A 533 -23.38 1.51 -36.68
CA ARG A 533 -23.88 0.84 -35.47
C ARG A 533 -23.64 -0.67 -35.49
N TYR A 534 -23.61 -1.30 -36.67
CA TYR A 534 -23.39 -2.73 -36.86
C TYR A 534 -21.96 -3.07 -37.26
N TYR A 535 -21.01 -2.14 -37.08
CA TYR A 535 -19.59 -2.43 -37.24
C TYR A 535 -19.14 -3.55 -36.27
N THR A 536 -18.21 -4.39 -36.73
CA THR A 536 -17.68 -5.55 -36.00
C THR A 536 -16.16 -5.65 -36.16
N GLY A 537 -15.45 -4.54 -35.93
CA GLY A 537 -13.98 -4.51 -35.88
C GLY A 537 -13.47 -4.17 -34.48
N SER A 538 -12.18 -3.91 -34.34
CA SER A 538 -11.57 -3.64 -33.04
C SER A 538 -11.29 -2.16 -32.83
N LEU A 539 -11.59 -1.63 -31.65
CA LEU A 539 -11.05 -0.35 -31.20
C LEU A 539 -9.67 -0.60 -30.60
N ILE A 540 -8.65 0.11 -31.08
CA ILE A 540 -7.34 0.20 -30.43
C ILE A 540 -7.10 1.64 -30.02
N ALA A 541 -6.72 1.85 -28.77
CA ALA A 541 -6.32 3.14 -28.24
C ALA A 541 -5.07 3.00 -27.38
N TYR A 542 -4.35 4.10 -27.18
CA TYR A 542 -3.18 4.20 -26.32
C TYR A 542 -3.42 5.30 -25.30
N ILE A 543 -3.15 5.01 -24.04
CA ILE A 543 -3.17 5.98 -22.94
C ILE A 543 -1.72 6.22 -22.56
N ASP A 544 -1.19 7.38 -22.92
CA ASP A 544 0.17 7.79 -22.59
C ASP A 544 0.29 8.15 -21.11
N SER A 545 -0.73 8.83 -20.58
CA SER A 545 -0.78 9.22 -19.18
C SER A 545 -2.22 9.44 -18.70
N PHE A 546 -2.43 9.22 -17.40
CA PHE A 546 -3.64 9.60 -16.68
C PHE A 546 -3.21 10.20 -15.33
N ASP A 547 -3.92 11.23 -14.87
CA ASP A 547 -3.62 11.89 -13.61
C ASP A 547 -4.86 12.50 -12.98
N PHE A 548 -4.78 12.73 -11.67
CA PHE A 548 -5.75 13.52 -10.94
C PHE A 548 -5.06 14.41 -9.91
N SER A 549 -5.57 15.62 -9.75
CA SER A 549 -4.99 16.64 -8.86
C SER A 549 -6.01 17.69 -8.45
N GLY A 550 -5.59 18.60 -7.57
CA GLY A 550 -6.42 19.69 -7.06
C GLY A 550 -7.04 19.35 -5.70
N SER A 551 -7.91 20.26 -5.26
CA SER A 551 -8.50 20.22 -3.93
C SER A 551 -9.94 19.71 -3.97
N PRO A 552 -10.43 19.07 -2.89
CA PRO A 552 -11.80 18.59 -2.82
C PRO A 552 -12.81 19.74 -2.71
N ASP A 553 -14.04 19.53 -3.18
CA ASP A 553 -15.21 20.36 -2.92
C ASP A 553 -16.46 19.46 -2.91
N TYR A 554 -16.83 18.97 -1.72
CA TYR A 554 -17.92 18.01 -1.58
C TYR A 554 -18.61 18.08 -0.22
N GLU A 555 -19.82 17.53 -0.16
CA GLU A 555 -20.63 17.39 1.05
C GLU A 555 -21.17 15.96 1.16
N ILE A 556 -21.18 15.41 2.38
CA ILE A 556 -21.72 14.10 2.71
C ILE A 556 -22.79 14.25 3.79
N ASN A 557 -23.96 13.68 3.53
CA ASN A 557 -24.97 13.41 4.54
C ASN A 557 -24.92 11.92 4.91
N PHE A 558 -24.71 11.60 6.19
CA PHE A 558 -24.55 10.22 6.63
C PHE A 558 -25.79 9.35 6.42
N LYS A 559 -26.97 9.94 6.16
CA LYS A 559 -28.17 9.22 5.72
C LYS A 559 -27.99 8.47 4.39
N ASN A 560 -27.04 8.92 3.57
CA ASN A 560 -26.75 8.34 2.26
C ASN A 560 -25.52 7.41 2.29
N GLU A 561 -24.82 7.34 3.43
CA GLU A 561 -23.75 6.36 3.65
C GLU A 561 -24.33 5.03 4.10
N ARG A 562 -23.50 3.98 4.09
CA ARG A 562 -23.87 2.62 4.46
C ARG A 562 -22.84 1.99 5.39
N MET A 563 -23.28 0.99 6.13
CA MET A 563 -22.36 0.02 6.71
C MET A 563 -21.93 -0.96 5.61
N GLU A 564 -20.63 -1.11 5.43
CA GLU A 564 -20.01 -2.14 4.61
C GLU A 564 -19.75 -3.38 5.45
N HIS A 565 -20.33 -4.50 5.04
CA HIS A 565 -20.28 -5.76 5.75
C HIS A 565 -19.29 -6.70 5.07
N TRP A 566 -18.07 -6.81 5.59
CA TRP A 566 -17.05 -7.75 5.11
C TRP A 566 -17.28 -9.13 5.70
N THR A 567 -17.38 -9.17 7.03
CA THR A 567 -17.69 -10.36 7.82
C THR A 567 -18.58 -9.95 9.00
N PRO A 568 -19.09 -10.88 9.82
CA PRO A 568 -19.81 -10.52 11.02
C PRO A 568 -18.99 -9.69 12.04
N LEU A 569 -17.65 -9.72 11.94
CA LEU A 569 -16.74 -9.05 12.87
C LEU A 569 -16.06 -7.81 12.25
N HIS A 570 -16.04 -7.70 10.92
CA HIS A 570 -15.45 -6.57 10.21
C HIS A 570 -16.56 -5.79 9.50
N LEU A 571 -16.88 -4.64 10.10
CA LEU A 571 -17.91 -3.69 9.68
C LEU A 571 -17.29 -2.30 9.59
N GLU A 572 -17.56 -1.59 8.51
CA GLU A 572 -16.98 -0.26 8.27
C GLU A 572 -18.07 0.71 7.79
N VAL A 573 -17.93 1.99 8.09
CA VAL A 573 -18.76 3.03 7.44
C VAL A 573 -18.14 3.29 6.07
N SER A 574 -18.96 3.30 5.01
CA SER A 574 -18.45 3.53 3.65
C SER A 574 -17.60 4.80 3.56
N GLN A 575 -16.45 4.71 2.87
CA GLN A 575 -15.44 5.76 2.70
C GLN A 575 -14.61 6.10 3.94
N PHE A 576 -14.82 5.42 5.06
CA PHE A 576 -14.08 5.65 6.29
C PHE A 576 -13.14 4.49 6.62
N THR A 577 -12.12 4.86 7.37
CA THR A 577 -11.25 3.95 8.12
C THR A 577 -11.25 4.40 9.57
N TYR A 578 -10.79 3.57 10.50
CA TYR A 578 -10.72 3.95 11.91
C TYR A 578 -9.46 3.46 12.59
N LEU A 579 -8.94 4.28 13.51
CA LEU A 579 -7.89 3.86 14.44
C LEU A 579 -8.50 2.94 15.50
N ARG A 580 -9.55 3.42 16.17
CA ARG A 580 -10.27 2.71 17.24
C ARG A 580 -11.65 3.30 17.48
N GLY A 581 -12.47 2.58 18.21
CA GLY A 581 -13.83 2.99 18.55
C GLY A 581 -14.89 2.09 17.93
N ILE A 582 -16.12 2.28 18.40
CA ILE A 582 -17.31 1.71 17.80
C ILE A 582 -17.91 2.79 16.92
N TRP A 583 -17.87 2.55 15.62
CA TRP A 583 -18.37 3.46 14.58
C TRP A 583 -19.51 2.79 13.83
N SER A 584 -20.66 3.45 13.78
CA SER A 584 -21.89 2.92 13.19
C SER A 584 -22.73 4.05 12.59
N LEU A 585 -23.73 3.68 11.79
CA LEU A 585 -24.77 4.61 11.34
C LEU A 585 -26.04 4.37 12.18
N GLU A 586 -26.44 5.38 12.96
CA GLU A 586 -27.62 5.36 13.83
C GLU A 586 -28.56 6.51 13.47
N ASP A 587 -29.82 6.20 13.13
CA ASP A 587 -30.82 7.17 12.68
C ASP A 587 -30.36 8.06 11.50
N GLY A 588 -29.41 7.56 10.70
CA GLY A 588 -28.80 8.27 9.59
C GLY A 588 -27.72 9.29 9.98
N GLU A 589 -27.20 9.19 11.19
CA GLU A 589 -26.06 9.95 11.70
C GLU A 589 -24.89 8.99 11.93
N LEU A 590 -23.65 9.43 11.71
CA LEU A 590 -22.46 8.70 12.17
C LEU A 590 -22.42 8.76 13.70
N SER A 591 -22.46 7.59 14.34
CA SER A 591 -22.35 7.41 15.78
C SER A 591 -20.95 6.89 16.12
N GLY A 592 -20.30 7.57 17.06
CA GLY A 592 -18.97 7.20 17.53
C GLY A 592 -18.90 7.17 19.05
N SER A 593 -18.33 6.10 19.61
CA SER A 593 -18.01 6.01 21.04
C SER A 593 -16.86 5.04 21.31
N TYR A 594 -16.11 5.26 22.38
CA TYR A 594 -15.11 4.31 22.86
C TYR A 594 -14.82 4.51 24.34
N PHE A 595 -14.33 3.46 25.01
CA PHE A 595 -13.97 3.53 26.43
C PHE A 595 -12.52 4.01 26.59
N GLY A 596 -12.29 4.94 27.52
CA GLY A 596 -10.95 5.33 27.96
C GLY A 596 -10.15 6.18 26.96
N GLU A 597 -9.76 5.60 25.83
CA GLU A 597 -8.92 6.25 24.82
C GLU A 597 -9.76 7.03 23.78
N PRO A 598 -9.15 7.94 23.00
CA PRO A 598 -9.82 8.61 21.90
C PRO A 598 -10.42 7.64 20.88
N ALA A 599 -11.72 7.73 20.61
CA ALA A 599 -12.32 7.09 19.44
C ALA A 599 -11.97 7.94 18.22
N GLU A 600 -11.49 7.35 17.13
CA GLU A 600 -11.12 8.09 15.92
C GLU A 600 -11.44 7.34 14.62
N CYS A 601 -12.09 8.03 13.68
CA CYS A 601 -12.29 7.59 12.29
C CYS A 601 -11.96 8.70 11.29
N TYR A 602 -11.60 8.31 10.08
CA TYR A 602 -10.99 9.18 9.08
C TYR A 602 -11.48 8.93 7.67
N THR A 603 -11.47 9.99 6.86
CA THR A 603 -11.71 9.95 5.41
C THR A 603 -10.97 11.10 4.72
N GLY A 604 -10.73 11.01 3.42
CA GLY A 604 -10.00 12.01 2.65
C GLY A 604 -8.65 11.52 2.15
N GLU A 605 -7.99 12.34 1.33
CA GLU A 605 -6.63 12.08 0.87
C GLU A 605 -5.62 12.70 1.84
N ARG A 606 -4.56 11.95 2.18
CA ARG A 606 -3.49 12.43 3.08
C ARG A 606 -2.83 13.71 2.58
N GLU A 607 -2.70 13.91 1.28
CA GLU A 607 -1.93 15.03 0.69
C GLU A 607 -2.71 16.36 0.63
N TRP A 608 -3.95 16.41 1.13
CA TRP A 608 -4.70 17.66 1.19
C TRP A 608 -4.01 18.70 2.06
N ARG A 609 -3.76 19.86 1.46
CA ARG A 609 -3.16 21.02 2.12
C ARG A 609 -4.26 21.94 2.62
N ASP A 610 -4.53 23.03 1.92
CA ASP A 610 -5.41 24.06 2.46
C ASP A 610 -6.88 23.78 2.15
N TYR A 611 -7.68 23.72 3.20
CA TYR A 611 -9.11 23.43 3.11
C TYR A 611 -9.90 24.01 4.28
N GLN A 612 -11.19 24.18 4.02
CA GLN A 612 -12.22 24.32 5.01
C GLN A 612 -12.88 22.96 5.24
N PHE A 613 -13.02 22.57 6.51
CA PHE A 613 -13.76 21.38 6.94
C PHE A 613 -14.86 21.79 7.92
N SER A 614 -16.11 21.41 7.62
CA SER A 614 -17.27 21.72 8.45
C SER A 614 -18.08 20.46 8.70
N ALA A 615 -18.56 20.26 9.93
CA ALA A 615 -19.47 19.15 10.25
C ALA A 615 -20.54 19.56 11.26
N GLU A 616 -21.68 18.87 11.20
CA GLU A 616 -22.72 18.99 12.21
C GLU A 616 -22.49 17.95 13.32
N VAL A 617 -22.18 18.42 14.52
CA VAL A 617 -21.83 17.63 15.70
C VAL A 617 -22.97 17.69 16.71
N LYS A 618 -23.38 16.54 17.23
CA LYS A 618 -24.43 16.40 18.23
C LYS A 618 -23.93 15.61 19.43
N PRO A 619 -23.59 16.28 20.54
CA PRO A 619 -23.28 15.63 21.81
C PRO A 619 -24.45 14.75 22.27
N LYS A 620 -24.18 13.47 22.57
CA LYS A 620 -25.19 12.58 23.17
C LYS A 620 -24.94 12.37 24.65
N LEU A 621 -23.68 12.10 24.99
CA LEU A 621 -23.22 11.86 26.34
C LEU A 621 -21.73 12.20 26.45
N GLY A 622 -21.28 12.70 27.59
CA GLY A 622 -19.88 12.97 27.85
C GLY A 622 -19.54 14.44 27.65
N ALA A 623 -18.26 14.74 27.44
CA ALA A 623 -17.79 16.12 27.46
C ALA A 623 -16.78 16.46 26.36
N HIS A 624 -16.49 15.52 25.46
CA HIS A 624 -15.50 15.71 24.40
C HIS A 624 -16.07 15.27 23.05
N HIS A 625 -16.47 16.24 22.23
CA HIS A 625 -17.15 16.03 20.96
C HIS A 625 -16.42 16.80 19.86
N ASN A 626 -15.63 16.10 19.05
CA ASN A 626 -14.62 16.74 18.20
C ASN A 626 -14.72 16.35 16.72
N ILE A 627 -14.28 17.25 15.87
CA ILE A 627 -13.89 16.98 14.49
C ILE A 627 -12.36 17.01 14.38
N GLN A 628 -11.80 16.26 13.43
CA GLN A 628 -10.36 16.18 13.20
C GLN A 628 -9.96 16.72 11.84
N PHE A 629 -8.78 17.34 11.77
CA PHE A 629 -8.21 17.88 10.54
C PHE A 629 -6.67 17.75 10.57
N ARG A 630 -6.07 17.83 9.37
CA ARG A 630 -4.66 17.50 9.10
C ARG A 630 -4.26 16.15 9.72
N VAL A 631 -5.14 15.15 9.62
CA VAL A 631 -4.85 13.80 10.13
C VAL A 631 -3.80 13.15 9.23
N GLN A 632 -2.67 12.77 9.81
CA GLN A 632 -1.55 12.09 9.15
C GLN A 632 -1.38 10.63 9.62
N GLY A 633 -2.18 10.22 10.62
CA GLY A 633 -2.22 8.88 11.21
C GLY A 633 -2.74 8.94 12.65
N GLY A 634 -2.65 7.82 13.37
CA GLY A 634 -3.24 7.67 14.70
C GLY A 634 -2.58 8.49 15.81
N ILE A 635 -1.38 9.03 15.57
CA ILE A 635 -0.64 9.83 16.56
C ILE A 635 -0.29 11.24 16.08
N ARG A 636 -0.77 11.65 14.91
CA ARG A 636 -0.43 12.93 14.26
C ARG A 636 -1.67 13.55 13.62
N SER A 637 -2.28 14.49 14.32
CA SER A 637 -3.50 15.20 13.86
C SER A 637 -3.73 16.48 14.66
N TYR A 638 -4.69 17.30 14.22
CA TYR A 638 -5.38 18.26 15.09
C TYR A 638 -6.83 17.83 15.31
N ALA A 639 -7.37 18.20 16.45
CA ALA A 639 -8.79 18.05 16.75
C ALA A 639 -9.36 19.37 17.27
N VAL A 640 -10.62 19.65 16.97
CA VAL A 640 -11.34 20.79 17.54
C VAL A 640 -12.75 20.38 17.90
N GLY A 641 -13.21 20.82 19.07
CA GLY A 641 -14.51 20.36 19.54
C GLY A 641 -15.02 21.03 20.80
N LEU A 642 -16.24 20.61 21.15
CA LEU A 642 -16.91 20.97 22.40
C LEU A 642 -16.24 20.18 23.53
N ALA A 643 -15.87 20.91 24.59
CA ALA A 643 -15.05 20.42 25.68
C ALA A 643 -15.70 20.69 27.05
N PRO A 644 -15.19 20.08 28.14
CA PRO A 644 -15.70 20.33 29.48
C PRO A 644 -15.70 21.83 29.84
N ASN A 645 -16.49 22.21 30.85
CA ASN A 645 -16.63 23.59 31.34
C ASN A 645 -17.21 24.59 30.31
N HIS A 646 -17.98 24.09 29.33
CA HIS A 646 -18.54 24.91 28.26
C HIS A 646 -17.47 25.70 27.51
N GLU A 647 -16.51 24.95 26.95
CA GLU A 647 -15.44 25.49 26.12
C GLU A 647 -15.46 24.88 24.71
N VAL A 648 -14.88 25.61 23.76
CA VAL A 648 -14.36 25.04 22.50
C VAL A 648 -12.85 25.02 22.63
N VAL A 649 -12.24 23.87 22.30
CA VAL A 649 -10.80 23.66 22.44
C VAL A 649 -10.21 23.16 21.14
N LEU A 650 -9.08 23.74 20.75
CA LEU A 650 -8.21 23.24 19.69
C LEU A 650 -7.10 22.39 20.34
N TYR A 651 -6.92 21.17 19.84
CA TYR A 651 -5.94 20.19 20.30
C TYR A 651 -4.95 19.83 19.18
N LYS A 652 -3.75 19.43 19.58
CA LYS A 652 -2.76 18.77 18.72
C LYS A 652 -2.45 17.38 19.26
N ASN A 653 -2.42 16.38 18.38
CA ASN A 653 -1.97 15.03 18.66
C ASN A 653 -0.54 14.86 18.18
N GLU A 654 0.38 14.63 19.11
CA GLU A 654 1.80 14.36 18.87
C GLU A 654 2.19 13.13 19.72
N ASN A 655 1.58 11.98 19.40
CA ASN A 655 1.57 10.79 20.27
C ASN A 655 0.85 11.05 21.61
N GLY A 656 -0.33 11.67 21.52
CA GLY A 656 -1.16 12.10 22.63
C GLY A 656 -1.70 13.51 22.40
N TYR A 657 -2.97 13.72 22.77
CA TYR A 657 -3.61 15.02 22.63
C TYR A 657 -3.19 16.00 23.73
N ARG A 658 -2.77 17.20 23.31
CA ARG A 658 -2.57 18.37 24.17
C ARG A 658 -3.45 19.53 23.69
N SER A 659 -3.96 20.32 24.62
CA SER A 659 -4.67 21.56 24.29
C SER A 659 -3.68 22.63 23.79
N LEU A 660 -4.04 23.31 22.71
CA LEU A 660 -3.31 24.46 22.17
C LEU A 660 -3.93 25.78 22.64
N VAL A 661 -5.24 25.92 22.49
CA VAL A 661 -6.01 27.10 22.89
C VAL A 661 -7.47 26.72 23.17
N SER A 662 -8.10 27.41 24.11
CA SER A 662 -9.52 27.28 24.44
C SER A 662 -10.23 28.64 24.48
N THR A 663 -11.55 28.60 24.34
CA THR A 663 -12.42 29.75 24.54
C THR A 663 -13.78 29.31 25.11
N SER A 664 -14.42 30.16 25.89
CA SER A 664 -15.74 29.84 26.46
C SER A 664 -16.82 29.84 25.38
N TYR A 665 -17.62 28.77 25.36
CA TYR A 665 -18.76 28.61 24.46
C TYR A 665 -19.81 27.71 25.13
N LEU A 666 -21.00 28.24 25.38
CA LEU A 666 -22.09 27.45 25.98
C LEU A 666 -22.58 26.38 25.00
N TRP A 667 -22.59 25.15 25.48
CA TRP A 667 -23.12 24.00 24.75
C TRP A 667 -23.82 23.03 25.70
N ASP A 668 -24.80 22.29 25.16
CA ASP A 668 -25.68 21.37 25.87
C ASP A 668 -25.77 20.03 25.13
N ASP A 669 -26.04 18.97 25.88
CA ASP A 669 -26.32 17.65 25.32
C ASP A 669 -27.57 17.68 24.43
N GLN A 670 -27.59 16.80 23.42
CA GLN A 670 -28.66 16.62 22.43
C GLN A 670 -28.88 17.79 21.46
N GLN A 671 -28.21 18.93 21.64
CA GLN A 671 -28.22 20.04 20.70
C GLN A 671 -27.19 19.83 19.58
N SER A 672 -27.57 20.17 18.34
CA SER A 672 -26.63 20.17 17.20
C SER A 672 -25.83 21.47 17.13
N TYR A 673 -24.54 21.35 16.80
CA TYR A 673 -23.61 22.44 16.58
C TYR A 673 -22.89 22.23 15.25
N ARG A 674 -22.80 23.28 14.44
CA ARG A 674 -21.94 23.26 13.25
C ARG A 674 -20.55 23.73 13.61
N LEU A 675 -19.59 22.81 13.67
CA LEU A 675 -18.18 23.12 13.82
C LEU A 675 -17.55 23.30 12.44
N MET A 676 -16.73 24.34 12.28
CA MET A 676 -15.96 24.57 11.05
C MET A 676 -14.53 24.95 11.41
N VAL A 677 -13.56 24.39 10.68
CA VAL A 677 -12.17 24.80 10.68
C VAL A 677 -11.73 25.21 9.27
N GLU A 678 -11.18 26.40 9.12
CA GLU A 678 -10.43 26.84 7.95
C GLU A 678 -8.96 26.67 8.27
N ALA A 679 -8.29 25.73 7.60
CA ALA A 679 -6.89 25.45 7.80
C ALA A 679 -6.08 25.87 6.58
N LYS A 680 -5.29 26.92 6.72
CA LYS A 680 -4.40 27.45 5.68
C LYS A 680 -2.97 27.50 6.17
N ASP A 681 -2.08 26.75 5.52
CA ASP A 681 -0.73 26.49 6.00
C ASP A 681 -0.76 26.01 7.48
N ASN A 682 -0.16 26.79 8.38
CA ASN A 682 -0.14 26.56 9.82
C ASN A 682 -1.12 27.48 10.59
N HIS A 683 -2.04 28.15 9.90
CA HIS A 683 -3.01 29.08 10.46
C HIS A 683 -4.42 28.51 10.41
N PHE A 684 -5.12 28.54 11.54
CA PHE A 684 -6.41 27.91 11.74
C PHE A 684 -7.44 28.92 12.25
N ILE A 685 -8.59 28.98 11.60
CA ILE A 685 -9.77 29.72 12.07
C ILE A 685 -10.86 28.70 12.39
N VAL A 686 -11.38 28.74 13.62
CA VAL A 686 -12.47 27.87 14.06
C VAL A 686 -13.73 28.70 14.26
N SER A 687 -14.84 28.20 13.73
CA SER A 687 -16.17 28.76 13.96
C SER A 687 -17.14 27.74 14.49
N VAL A 688 -18.08 28.18 15.35
CA VAL A 688 -19.21 27.39 15.82
C VAL A 688 -20.51 28.10 15.46
N ASN A 689 -21.39 27.42 14.73
CA ASN A 689 -22.65 27.99 14.22
C ASN A 689 -22.46 29.28 13.39
N GLY A 690 -21.29 29.42 12.75
CA GLY A 690 -20.91 30.58 11.95
C GLY A 690 -20.14 31.66 12.70
N ASP A 691 -20.15 31.65 14.04
CA ASP A 691 -19.40 32.60 14.85
C ASP A 691 -17.93 32.17 14.96
N LYS A 692 -16.99 33.04 14.58
CA LYS A 692 -15.56 32.81 14.75
C LYS A 692 -15.21 32.84 16.24
N VAL A 693 -14.69 31.72 16.76
CA VAL A 693 -14.41 31.54 18.19
C VAL A 693 -12.91 31.40 18.50
N ILE A 694 -12.12 30.81 17.59
CA ILE A 694 -10.67 30.64 17.74
C ILE A 694 -9.97 31.10 16.45
N GLU A 695 -8.81 31.72 16.63
CA GLU A 695 -7.82 31.99 15.59
C GLU A 695 -6.45 31.65 16.16
N TYR A 696 -5.74 30.73 15.50
CA TYR A 696 -4.49 30.18 16.03
C TYR A 696 -3.47 29.94 14.92
N THR A 697 -2.19 30.15 15.21
CA THR A 697 -1.09 29.82 14.30
C THR A 697 -0.14 28.88 15.03
N ASP A 698 0.03 27.66 14.50
CA ASP A 698 0.98 26.70 15.07
C ASP A 698 2.40 26.97 14.55
N ILE A 699 3.31 27.32 15.45
CA ILE A 699 4.71 27.59 15.14
C ILE A 699 5.64 26.46 15.59
N ASP A 700 5.09 25.42 16.20
CA ASP A 700 5.83 24.30 16.77
C ASP A 700 5.53 23.04 15.96
N ASN A 701 6.37 22.75 14.97
CA ASN A 701 6.26 21.58 14.08
C ASN A 701 4.84 21.38 13.50
N PRO A 702 4.30 22.36 12.74
CA PRO A 702 2.92 22.32 12.28
C PRO A 702 2.67 21.21 11.26
N TYR A 703 1.49 20.59 11.32
CA TYR A 703 1.05 19.66 10.26
C TYR A 703 0.40 20.43 9.10
N LEU A 704 1.06 20.40 7.94
CA LEU A 704 0.70 21.19 6.76
C LEU A 704 -0.09 20.42 5.70
N PHE A 705 -0.50 19.19 6.00
CA PHE A 705 -1.32 18.36 5.15
C PHE A 705 -1.99 17.26 5.97
N GLY A 706 -3.09 16.71 5.49
CA GLY A 706 -3.72 15.54 6.09
C GLY A 706 -5.22 15.48 5.82
N GLN A 707 -5.76 14.28 6.00
CA GLN A 707 -7.17 13.97 5.82
C GLN A 707 -8.04 14.58 6.94
N VAL A 708 -9.35 14.39 6.85
CA VAL A 708 -10.32 14.84 7.88
C VAL A 708 -10.85 13.64 8.66
N GLY A 709 -11.51 13.90 9.79
CA GLY A 709 -12.08 12.83 10.57
C GLY A 709 -12.95 13.30 11.73
N PHE A 710 -13.32 12.34 12.56
CA PHE A 710 -14.15 12.56 13.74
C PHE A 710 -13.47 11.94 14.96
N SER A 711 -13.69 12.54 16.13
CA SER A 711 -13.22 11.94 17.37
C SER A 711 -14.05 12.31 18.58
N ASN A 712 -13.97 11.47 19.60
CA ASN A 712 -14.48 11.76 20.92
C ASN A 712 -13.55 11.15 21.97
N PHE A 713 -13.50 11.75 23.16
CA PHE A 713 -12.57 11.35 24.21
C PHE A 713 -13.31 10.93 25.49
N ASN A 714 -12.63 10.19 26.36
CA ASN A 714 -13.06 9.91 27.73
C ASN A 714 -14.47 9.31 27.85
N GLY A 715 -14.84 8.37 26.97
CA GLY A 715 -16.15 7.71 27.04
C GLY A 715 -17.31 8.54 26.48
N SER A 716 -17.04 9.63 25.76
CA SER A 716 -18.08 10.45 25.16
C SER A 716 -18.74 9.72 23.98
N HIS A 717 -20.04 9.93 23.79
CA HIS A 717 -20.82 9.45 22.66
C HIS A 717 -21.25 10.65 21.82
N THR A 718 -20.91 10.62 20.54
CA THR A 718 -21.14 11.75 19.62
C THR A 718 -21.81 11.26 18.35
N HIS A 719 -22.79 12.02 17.89
CA HIS A 719 -23.38 11.83 16.58
C HIS A 719 -22.94 12.94 15.63
N TYR A 720 -22.80 12.60 14.34
CA TYR A 720 -22.51 13.54 13.26
C TYR A 720 -23.53 13.37 12.15
N ALA A 721 -24.23 14.43 11.74
CA ALA A 721 -25.27 14.33 10.72
C ALA A 721 -24.72 14.37 9.28
N GLY A 722 -23.61 15.08 9.09
CA GLY A 722 -22.95 15.23 7.82
C GLY A 722 -21.78 16.21 7.90
N PHE A 723 -21.02 16.31 6.81
CA PHE A 723 -19.86 17.17 6.73
C PHE A 723 -19.61 17.68 5.30
N SER A 724 -18.80 18.73 5.18
CA SER A 724 -18.32 19.26 3.91
C SER A 724 -16.83 19.58 3.97
N VAL A 725 -16.11 19.34 2.88
CA VAL A 725 -14.71 19.73 2.70
C VAL A 725 -14.59 20.56 1.43
N LYS A 726 -13.89 21.69 1.53
CA LYS A 726 -13.65 22.59 0.40
C LYS A 726 -12.22 23.11 0.39
N GLY A 727 -11.50 22.91 -0.71
CA GLY A 727 -10.18 23.51 -0.94
C GLY A 727 -10.18 25.03 -0.91
N LEU A 728 -9.11 25.63 -0.39
CA LEU A 728 -8.92 27.08 -0.28
C LEU A 728 -8.12 27.70 -1.43
#